data_AF-A0A950ZX76-F1
#
_entry.id   AF-A0A950ZX76-F1
#
_cell.length_a   1.000
_cell.length_b   1.000
_cell.length_c   1.000
_cell.angle_alpha   90.00
_cell.angle_beta   90.00
_cell.angle_gamma   90.00
#
_symmetry.space_group_name_H-M   'P 1'
#
loop_
_entity.id
_entity.type
_entity.pdbx_description
1 polymer ?
#
loop_
_entity_poly.entity_id
_entity_poly.type
_entity_poly.pdbx_seq_one_letter_code
_entity_poly.pdbx_strand_id
1 'polypeptide(L)'
;MSRAGPNPDVLIRVIGVALVLAGAALLGIVTTVSAVGNCNIHGEPNPCFFTPPQDTGTPLGSLKTVSKAQDPQLASGGPFIADQQSLVELGKSFFWDQQAGSDGQACGSCHFSAGADPRTRNAISPGLKATPVDHTFSLGGFQAPNSTVSAGELPSHKLSDISNRDSSVVSDSNDIVGSSGVFNRNFSAVGQKATGGANQNRVPSVPDLCTSVADPDGFTVQGVNVRKVEPRNTPTMINALFNNRNFWDGRAQDIFNGGSPFGARDPAAYVYRNGSPTTVRITFASLASQADGPPTSNFEMSCNGRTFPDIGHKLLNLQPLALQQVSTSDSVLGGLAKSGGGLRVQYSDLIHAAFNSQLWSSNQPVTINGKSYSETEANFGLFWGLSVKAYMETLVANNSPVDQFFDGNQSALGDSARRGLNIFQSFNGVAPDPTNSNNTIQVTLSTGAPADARCITCHGGPETTNANIDNVQGQRLERMNLRNATCAIYDQGFLTTGVRPLNDDPAVAGLDPFNNSFAETFLAQQGTLTRLVPGVAQDTPPYGLNVTANPKVTGPPLGATTNCENQNIQSAFKAPQLRNVELTGPYFHNGGQLTLMQVVDFYNRGGDFDNAQVDENMHSLGMGEQDKVDVVNFLLALTDERVAHEQAPFDHPSLCAANGQVGDSNAVQSGSTLPGDGSAAVAADQVLCVQAVGAGGGARLNRYLGADPLQH
;
A
#
# COMPACT_ATOMS: atom_id res chain seq x y z
N MET A 1 8.80 60.45 -62.87
CA MET A 1 7.63 59.68 -62.39
C MET A 1 7.31 60.17 -60.97
N SER A 2 6.18 60.79 -60.65
CA SER A 2 4.78 60.27 -60.59
C SER A 2 4.62 59.14 -59.55
N ARG A 3 3.81 59.27 -58.48
CA ARG A 3 2.85 60.34 -58.07
C ARG A 3 2.69 60.38 -56.54
N ALA A 4 1.95 61.41 -56.07
CA ALA A 4 1.29 61.68 -54.76
C ALA A 4 1.15 60.54 -53.70
N GLY A 5 0.94 60.83 -52.41
CA GLY A 5 0.49 62.11 -51.80
C GLY A 5 0.37 62.09 -50.25
N PRO A 6 -0.13 63.18 -49.62
CA PRO A 6 0.20 63.58 -48.22
C PRO A 6 -0.91 63.27 -47.18
N ASN A 7 -0.70 63.26 -45.85
CA ASN A 7 -0.31 64.35 -44.90
C ASN A 7 -1.34 65.53 -44.87
N PRO A 8 -1.50 66.33 -43.78
CA PRO A 8 -0.97 66.28 -42.40
C PRO A 8 -2.13 66.17 -41.36
N ASP A 9 -2.11 66.53 -40.06
CA ASP A 9 -1.79 67.77 -39.28
C ASP A 9 -2.12 67.46 -37.77
N VAL A 10 -1.98 68.25 -36.67
CA VAL A 10 -1.48 69.61 -36.27
C VAL A 10 -1.31 69.57 -34.71
N LEU A 11 -0.66 70.46 -33.95
CA LEU A 11 0.59 71.25 -34.05
C LEU A 11 0.80 72.06 -32.73
N ILE A 12 2.04 72.17 -32.21
CA ILE A 12 2.56 73.21 -31.26
C ILE A 12 2.12 73.25 -29.76
N ARG A 13 3.14 73.13 -28.87
CA ARG A 13 3.56 73.92 -27.65
C ARG A 13 2.50 74.42 -26.62
N VAL A 14 2.78 74.58 -25.32
CA VAL A 14 3.63 75.65 -24.70
C VAL A 14 3.94 75.37 -23.19
N ILE A 15 5.09 75.90 -22.72
CA ILE A 15 5.52 76.35 -21.35
C ILE A 15 4.45 76.31 -20.23
N GLY A 16 4.72 75.97 -18.95
CA GLY A 16 5.97 75.70 -18.21
C GLY A 16 6.01 76.41 -16.83
N VAL A 17 7.16 76.35 -16.11
CA VAL A 17 7.45 77.04 -14.81
C VAL A 17 6.80 76.42 -13.55
N ALA A 18 7.47 76.56 -12.40
CA ALA A 18 7.07 76.03 -11.08
C ALA A 18 7.19 77.12 -9.98
N LEU A 19 6.48 76.95 -8.86
CA LEU A 19 6.72 77.57 -7.54
C LEU A 19 5.90 76.75 -6.50
N VAL A 20 6.47 76.06 -5.51
CA VAL A 20 6.95 76.51 -4.17
C VAL A 20 5.99 76.07 -3.04
N LEU A 21 6.58 75.84 -1.87
CA LEU A 21 6.05 75.08 -0.72
C LEU A 21 5.23 75.90 0.30
N ALA A 22 4.64 75.14 1.23
CA ALA A 22 4.04 75.49 2.53
C ALA A 22 2.54 75.84 2.54
N GLY A 23 1.75 75.34 3.50
CA GLY A 23 2.06 74.30 4.49
C GLY A 23 1.18 74.35 5.75
N ALA A 24 0.52 73.25 6.09
CA ALA A 24 -0.18 73.06 7.37
C ALA A 24 -0.31 71.55 7.68
N ALA A 25 -0.22 71.16 8.95
CA ALA A 25 -0.39 69.78 9.40
C ALA A 25 -1.70 69.60 10.16
N LEU A 26 -2.40 68.48 9.91
CA LEU A 26 -3.40 67.91 10.82
C LEU A 26 -3.08 66.43 11.07
N LEU A 27 -3.48 65.93 12.24
CA LEU A 27 -3.24 64.55 12.64
C LEU A 27 -4.07 63.58 11.79
N GLY A 28 -3.42 62.54 11.28
CA GLY A 28 -4.06 61.39 10.63
C GLY A 28 -3.72 60.10 11.37
N ILE A 29 -4.75 59.31 11.73
CA ILE A 29 -4.57 57.99 12.35
C ILE A 29 -4.14 57.00 11.28
N VAL A 30 -2.99 56.34 11.47
CA VAL A 30 -2.54 55.26 10.58
C VAL A 30 -3.26 53.97 10.94
N THR A 31 -4.36 53.69 10.24
CA THR A 31 -4.97 52.35 10.20
C THR A 31 -4.42 51.62 8.98
N THR A 32 -3.58 50.60 9.21
CA THR A 32 -3.12 49.69 8.14
C THR A 32 -4.25 48.74 7.74
N VAL A 33 -5.11 49.18 6.83
CA VAL A 33 -6.14 48.32 6.23
C VAL A 33 -5.48 47.46 5.16
N SER A 34 -5.32 46.17 5.45
CA SER A 34 -4.89 45.17 4.47
C SER A 34 -5.93 45.07 3.35
N ALA A 35 -5.51 45.29 2.10
CA ALA A 35 -6.38 45.21 0.94
C ALA A 35 -6.69 43.74 0.58
N VAL A 36 -7.78 43.20 1.14
CA VAL A 36 -8.35 41.92 0.69
C VAL A 36 -9.00 42.15 -0.68
N GLY A 37 -8.35 41.72 -1.74
CA GLY A 37 -8.84 41.88 -3.11
C GLY A 37 -9.98 40.93 -3.43
N ASN A 38 -11.18 41.46 -3.68
CA ASN A 38 -12.28 40.67 -4.24
C ASN A 38 -11.96 40.25 -5.68
N CYS A 39 -12.21 38.98 -6.01
CA CYS A 39 -12.10 38.47 -7.37
C CYS A 39 -13.09 39.20 -8.30
N ASN A 40 -12.61 39.65 -9.46
CA ASN A 40 -13.46 40.19 -10.52
C ASN A 40 -13.12 39.49 -11.83
N ILE A 41 -14.10 38.80 -12.41
CA ILE A 41 -13.90 37.94 -13.58
C ILE A 41 -13.88 38.83 -14.83
N HIS A 42 -12.70 39.22 -15.33
CA HIS A 42 -12.40 39.56 -16.74
C HIS A 42 -10.94 40.03 -16.93
N GLY A 43 -9.97 39.11 -16.83
CA GLY A 43 -8.67 39.19 -17.53
C GLY A 43 -7.63 40.24 -17.09
N GLU A 44 -6.86 39.95 -16.03
CA GLU A 44 -5.50 40.43 -15.75
C GLU A 44 -4.72 39.32 -14.99
N PRO A 45 -3.39 39.37 -14.77
CA PRO A 45 -2.57 38.15 -14.76
C PRO A 45 -1.90 37.89 -13.39
N ASN A 46 -2.56 37.07 -12.56
CA ASN A 46 -1.89 36.29 -11.52
C ASN A 46 -2.78 35.07 -11.17
N PRO A 47 -2.21 33.94 -10.70
CA PRO A 47 -3.01 32.77 -10.37
C PRO A 47 -3.89 33.05 -9.16
N CYS A 48 -5.12 32.51 -9.19
CA CYS A 48 -5.89 32.35 -7.97
C CYS A 48 -5.16 31.34 -7.09
N PHE A 49 -4.46 31.83 -6.07
CA PHE A 49 -4.01 30.97 -4.98
C PHE A 49 -5.25 30.46 -4.26
N PHE A 50 -5.55 29.18 -4.45
CA PHE A 50 -6.34 28.44 -3.49
C PHE A 50 -5.52 28.40 -2.21
N THR A 51 -5.77 29.33 -1.28
CA THR A 51 -5.32 29.18 0.10
C THR A 51 -6.05 27.98 0.65
N PRO A 52 -5.35 26.86 0.96
CA PRO A 52 -6.01 25.75 1.61
C PRO A 52 -6.55 26.28 2.95
N PRO A 53 -7.84 26.12 3.26
CA PRO A 53 -8.27 26.15 4.66
C PRO A 53 -7.31 25.28 5.47
N GLN A 54 -6.86 25.82 6.61
CA GLN A 54 -5.73 25.28 7.38
C GLN A 54 -6.00 23.83 7.80
N ASP A 55 -5.53 22.87 6.99
CA ASP A 55 -5.78 21.48 7.29
C ASP A 55 -4.74 20.96 8.28
N THR A 56 -5.11 21.03 9.55
CA THR A 56 -4.46 20.41 10.69
C THR A 56 -4.46 18.86 10.63
N GLY A 57 -4.91 18.27 9.52
CA GLY A 57 -5.26 16.85 9.39
C GLY A 57 -6.44 16.41 10.26
N THR A 58 -6.83 15.15 10.09
CA THR A 58 -7.68 14.43 11.04
C THR A 58 -6.83 14.12 12.30
N PRO A 59 -7.23 14.59 13.50
CA PRO A 59 -6.47 14.33 14.73
C PRO A 59 -6.18 12.85 14.98
N LEU A 60 -5.00 12.57 15.53
CA LEU A 60 -4.63 11.22 15.95
C LEU A 60 -5.44 10.78 17.18
N GLY A 61 -5.61 9.46 17.35
CA GLY A 61 -6.41 8.89 18.43
C GLY A 61 -6.18 7.39 18.64
N SER A 62 -6.92 6.81 19.57
CA SER A 62 -6.93 5.37 19.84
C SER A 62 -7.70 4.63 18.74
N LEU A 63 -7.12 3.59 18.15
CA LEU A 63 -7.77 2.83 17.07
C LEU A 63 -9.06 2.12 17.53
N LYS A 64 -9.28 2.02 18.85
CA LYS A 64 -10.54 1.55 19.45
C LYS A 64 -11.74 2.45 19.16
N THR A 65 -11.54 3.69 18.67
CA THR A 65 -12.64 4.58 18.25
C THR A 65 -13.10 4.37 16.81
N VAL A 66 -12.31 3.67 15.98
CA VAL A 66 -12.62 3.48 14.55
C VAL A 66 -13.52 2.27 14.36
N SER A 67 -14.62 2.43 13.62
CA SER A 67 -15.57 1.35 13.38
C SER A 67 -15.15 0.51 12.18
N LYS A 68 -15.36 -0.81 12.25
CA LYS A 68 -15.17 -1.69 11.10
C LYS A 68 -16.30 -1.47 10.08
N ALA A 69 -15.98 -0.85 8.94
CA ALA A 69 -16.88 -0.83 7.78
C ALA A 69 -17.07 -2.25 7.21
N GLN A 70 -18.31 -2.65 6.93
CA GLN A 70 -18.64 -3.97 6.39
C GLN A 70 -19.93 -3.93 5.56
N ASP A 71 -19.93 -4.57 4.39
CA ASP A 71 -21.12 -4.70 3.55
C ASP A 71 -22.20 -5.56 4.25
N PRO A 72 -23.47 -5.11 4.34
CA PRO A 72 -24.57 -5.89 4.92
C PRO A 72 -24.79 -7.28 4.30
N GLN A 73 -24.38 -7.51 3.05
CA GLN A 73 -24.43 -8.81 2.39
C GLN A 73 -23.52 -9.86 3.05
N LEU A 74 -22.52 -9.42 3.83
CA LEU A 74 -21.60 -10.26 4.60
C LEU A 74 -22.06 -10.47 6.07
N ALA A 75 -23.25 -10.00 6.45
CA ALA A 75 -23.81 -10.31 7.77
C ALA A 75 -24.23 -11.79 7.85
N SER A 76 -24.31 -12.33 9.08
CA SER A 76 -24.85 -13.67 9.34
C SER A 76 -26.28 -13.78 8.82
N GLY A 77 -26.55 -14.75 7.93
CA GLY A 77 -27.85 -14.88 7.25
C GLY A 77 -28.02 -13.97 6.02
N GLY A 78 -26.99 -13.21 5.65
CA GLY A 78 -26.87 -12.57 4.34
C GLY A 78 -26.65 -13.59 3.21
N PRO A 79 -26.64 -13.16 1.94
CA PRO A 79 -26.60 -14.07 0.79
C PRO A 79 -25.30 -14.89 0.66
N PHE A 80 -24.18 -14.47 1.25
CA PHE A 80 -22.89 -15.14 1.09
C PHE A 80 -22.52 -16.08 2.25
N ILE A 81 -22.54 -15.56 3.49
CA ILE A 81 -21.94 -16.22 4.65
C ILE A 81 -22.98 -17.03 5.42
N ALA A 82 -22.66 -18.30 5.69
CA ALA A 82 -23.45 -19.21 6.52
C ALA A 82 -22.97 -19.22 7.97
N ASP A 83 -21.65 -19.27 8.20
CA ASP A 83 -21.02 -19.12 9.51
C ASP A 83 -19.76 -18.23 9.44
N GLN A 84 -19.68 -17.28 10.36
CA GLN A 84 -18.58 -16.33 10.48
C GLN A 84 -17.33 -16.94 11.13
N GLN A 85 -17.47 -17.95 12.01
CA GLN A 85 -16.30 -18.63 12.61
C GLN A 85 -15.57 -19.46 11.55
N SER A 86 -16.30 -20.36 10.88
CA SER A 86 -15.78 -21.19 9.78
C SER A 86 -15.15 -20.36 8.66
N LEU A 87 -15.68 -19.15 8.40
CA LEU A 87 -15.11 -18.20 7.44
C LEU A 87 -13.71 -17.69 7.84
N VAL A 88 -13.50 -17.40 9.13
CA VAL A 88 -12.20 -16.96 9.66
C VAL A 88 -11.21 -18.13 9.76
N GLU A 89 -11.68 -19.31 10.16
CA GLU A 89 -10.88 -20.55 10.17
C GLU A 89 -10.41 -20.92 8.75
N LEU A 90 -11.30 -20.86 7.76
CA LEU A 90 -10.96 -21.05 6.35
C LEU A 90 -9.97 -19.97 5.86
N GLY A 91 -10.16 -18.72 6.26
CA GLY A 91 -9.28 -17.60 5.88
C GLY A 91 -7.85 -17.77 6.37
N LYS A 92 -7.67 -18.07 7.66
CA LYS A 92 -6.34 -18.36 8.24
C LYS A 92 -5.75 -19.62 7.60
N SER A 93 -6.58 -20.62 7.29
CA SER A 93 -6.14 -21.83 6.58
C SER A 93 -5.63 -21.56 5.17
N PHE A 94 -6.31 -20.73 4.37
CA PHE A 94 -5.84 -20.38 3.02
C PHE A 94 -4.58 -19.50 3.03
N PHE A 95 -4.57 -18.46 3.87
CA PHE A 95 -3.47 -17.50 3.94
C PHE A 95 -2.10 -18.15 4.23
N TRP A 96 -2.08 -19.17 5.10
CA TRP A 96 -0.87 -19.87 5.52
C TRP A 96 -0.55 -21.16 4.74
N ASP A 97 -1.43 -21.64 3.83
CA ASP A 97 -1.20 -22.94 3.18
C ASP A 97 -0.27 -22.90 1.95
N GLN A 98 0.96 -23.39 2.12
CA GLN A 98 1.96 -23.65 1.08
C GLN A 98 1.49 -24.64 0.01
N GLN A 99 0.43 -25.42 0.25
CA GLN A 99 -0.23 -26.22 -0.78
C GLN A 99 -0.99 -25.36 -1.83
N ALA A 100 -1.36 -24.12 -1.51
CA ALA A 100 -2.11 -23.24 -2.41
C ALA A 100 -1.26 -22.80 -3.62
N GLY A 101 -0.01 -22.37 -3.40
CA GLY A 101 0.94 -22.01 -4.44
C GLY A 101 1.54 -23.20 -5.19
N SER A 102 2.18 -22.93 -6.33
CA SER A 102 2.63 -23.97 -7.26
C SER A 102 4.00 -24.58 -6.97
N ASP A 103 4.84 -23.93 -6.17
CA ASP A 103 6.15 -24.43 -5.73
C ASP A 103 6.41 -24.21 -4.22
N GLY A 104 5.32 -24.16 -3.43
CA GLY A 104 5.34 -24.07 -1.97
C GLY A 104 5.18 -22.65 -1.40
N GLN A 105 4.84 -21.67 -2.22
CA GLN A 105 4.53 -20.30 -1.76
C GLN A 105 3.10 -20.17 -1.19
N ALA A 106 2.92 -19.22 -0.27
CA ALA A 106 1.65 -18.87 0.38
C ALA A 106 1.64 -17.37 0.70
N CYS A 107 0.49 -16.77 1.02
CA CYS A 107 0.44 -15.35 1.43
C CYS A 107 1.36 -15.11 2.64
N GLY A 108 1.31 -15.98 3.66
CA GLY A 108 2.22 -15.92 4.80
C GLY A 108 3.72 -15.93 4.44
N SER A 109 4.13 -16.46 3.28
CA SER A 109 5.56 -16.56 2.92
C SER A 109 6.23 -15.22 2.59
N CYS A 110 5.43 -14.19 2.37
CA CYS A 110 5.85 -12.80 2.15
C CYS A 110 5.50 -11.89 3.35
N HIS A 111 4.92 -12.45 4.42
CA HIS A 111 4.18 -11.68 5.43
C HIS A 111 4.26 -12.26 6.85
N PHE A 112 5.23 -13.14 7.13
CA PHE A 112 5.27 -13.92 8.38
C PHE A 112 5.84 -13.17 9.60
N SER A 113 6.36 -11.95 9.46
CA SER A 113 6.92 -11.17 10.58
C SER A 113 6.23 -9.81 10.66
N ALA A 114 5.39 -9.59 11.69
CA ALA A 114 4.56 -8.39 11.82
C ALA A 114 3.72 -8.05 10.56
N GLY A 115 3.38 -9.06 9.75
CA GLY A 115 2.69 -8.91 8.47
C GLY A 115 3.58 -8.50 7.29
N ALA A 116 4.91 -8.39 7.45
CA ALA A 116 5.86 -8.02 6.41
C ALA A 116 6.90 -9.15 6.14
N ASP A 117 7.81 -8.93 5.19
CA ASP A 117 8.90 -9.85 4.87
C ASP A 117 10.25 -9.39 5.47
N PRO A 118 10.84 -10.15 6.40
CA PRO A 118 12.14 -9.84 6.98
C PRO A 118 13.31 -10.47 6.19
N ARG A 119 13.06 -11.18 5.08
CA ARG A 119 14.10 -11.87 4.29
C ARG A 119 14.99 -10.87 3.56
N THR A 120 16.30 -11.07 3.64
CA THR A 120 17.30 -10.22 2.99
C THR A 120 17.93 -10.85 1.74
N ARG A 121 17.65 -12.13 1.46
CA ARG A 121 18.38 -12.98 0.51
C ARG A 121 17.50 -13.40 -0.66
N ASN A 122 17.98 -13.14 -1.88
CA ASN A 122 17.14 -13.05 -3.08
C ASN A 122 15.95 -12.10 -2.87
N ALA A 123 16.18 -10.97 -2.20
CA ALA A 123 15.15 -9.98 -1.87
C ALA A 123 15.22 -8.74 -2.79
N ILE A 124 15.84 -8.85 -3.97
CA ILE A 124 16.07 -7.72 -4.89
C ILE A 124 15.37 -7.98 -6.24
N SER A 125 14.54 -7.04 -6.68
CA SER A 125 14.08 -6.91 -8.07
C SER A 125 14.80 -5.73 -8.73
N PRO A 126 15.16 -5.79 -10.03
CA PRO A 126 15.59 -4.61 -10.78
C PRO A 126 14.37 -3.70 -11.06
N GLY A 127 14.60 -2.58 -11.76
CA GLY A 127 13.59 -1.57 -12.10
C GLY A 127 12.49 -2.00 -13.09
N LEU A 128 11.79 -3.10 -12.81
CA LEU A 128 10.75 -3.72 -13.67
C LEU A 128 9.46 -2.88 -13.81
N LYS A 129 9.34 -1.75 -13.11
CA LYS A 129 8.27 -0.75 -13.28
C LYS A 129 8.71 0.50 -14.05
N ALA A 130 10.00 0.60 -14.37
CA ALA A 130 10.55 1.77 -15.02
C ALA A 130 10.06 1.89 -16.47
N THR A 131 10.16 3.11 -17.03
CA THR A 131 9.88 3.41 -18.43
C THR A 131 11.08 4.16 -19.04
N PRO A 132 11.90 3.51 -19.89
CA PRO A 132 11.86 2.10 -20.28
C PRO A 132 12.13 1.14 -19.10
N VAL A 133 11.69 -0.12 -19.24
CA VAL A 133 11.88 -1.17 -18.23
C VAL A 133 13.36 -1.44 -18.02
N ASP A 134 13.78 -1.54 -16.76
CA ASP A 134 15.16 -1.88 -16.40
C ASP A 134 15.25 -3.30 -15.86
N HIS A 135 16.19 -4.07 -16.42
CA HIS A 135 16.52 -5.45 -16.03
C HIS A 135 17.89 -5.56 -15.35
N THR A 136 18.53 -4.42 -15.10
CA THR A 136 19.86 -4.33 -14.48
C THR A 136 19.71 -4.41 -12.96
N PHE A 137 20.35 -5.39 -12.34
CA PHE A 137 20.58 -5.36 -10.90
C PHE A 137 21.72 -4.37 -10.61
N SER A 138 21.53 -3.50 -9.62
CA SER A 138 22.44 -2.39 -9.35
C SER A 138 22.65 -2.07 -7.86
N LEU A 139 21.75 -2.50 -6.97
CA LEU A 139 21.80 -2.18 -5.54
C LEU A 139 23.14 -2.63 -4.93
N GLY A 140 23.85 -1.74 -4.25
CA GLY A 140 25.15 -2.06 -3.63
C GLY A 140 26.26 -2.49 -4.60
N GLY A 141 26.04 -2.40 -5.92
CA GLY A 141 26.92 -2.99 -6.93
C GLY A 141 26.70 -4.50 -7.15
N PHE A 142 25.61 -5.09 -6.64
CA PHE A 142 25.17 -6.42 -7.06
C PHE A 142 24.81 -6.40 -8.55
N GLN A 143 25.24 -7.39 -9.32
CA GLN A 143 25.02 -7.48 -10.78
C GLN A 143 24.10 -8.64 -11.19
N ALA A 144 23.53 -9.34 -10.20
CA ALA A 144 22.72 -10.54 -10.39
C ALA A 144 21.79 -10.79 -9.17
N PRO A 145 20.68 -11.53 -9.38
CA PRO A 145 19.75 -11.93 -8.32
C PRO A 145 20.41 -12.95 -7.36
N ASN A 146 19.68 -13.39 -6.33
CA ASN A 146 20.19 -14.23 -5.23
C ASN A 146 21.32 -13.59 -4.38
N SER A 147 21.56 -12.30 -4.56
CA SER A 147 22.36 -11.46 -3.65
C SER A 147 21.69 -11.35 -2.28
N THR A 148 22.45 -10.93 -1.26
CA THR A 148 21.96 -10.74 0.12
C THR A 148 22.15 -9.30 0.55
N VAL A 149 21.04 -8.60 0.81
CA VAL A 149 21.04 -7.22 1.31
C VAL A 149 21.63 -7.17 2.73
N SER A 150 22.50 -6.21 3.00
CA SER A 150 23.00 -5.88 4.33
C SER A 150 22.68 -4.42 4.68
N ALA A 151 23.21 -3.92 5.80
CA ALA A 151 23.06 -2.52 6.18
C ALA A 151 23.91 -1.55 5.33
N GLY A 152 24.91 -2.04 4.59
CA GLY A 152 25.82 -1.21 3.80
C GLY A 152 25.22 -0.66 2.51
N GLU A 153 24.30 -1.41 1.91
CA GLU A 153 23.67 -1.13 0.61
C GLU A 153 22.43 -0.22 0.72
N LEU A 154 22.05 0.17 1.94
CA LEU A 154 20.97 1.12 2.22
C LEU A 154 21.52 2.44 2.81
N PRO A 155 20.90 3.59 2.54
CA PRO A 155 19.76 3.77 1.64
C PRO A 155 20.14 3.59 0.16
N SER A 156 19.17 3.15 -0.68
CA SER A 156 19.42 2.87 -2.10
C SER A 156 19.68 4.13 -2.93
N HIS A 157 19.15 5.27 -2.49
CA HIS A 157 19.61 6.60 -2.89
C HIS A 157 20.45 7.18 -1.74
N LYS A 158 21.74 7.44 -1.98
CA LYS A 158 22.69 7.85 -0.95
C LYS A 158 23.34 9.18 -1.30
N LEU A 159 23.10 10.19 -0.46
CA LEU A 159 23.65 11.54 -0.58
C LEU A 159 24.98 11.68 0.16
N SER A 160 25.80 12.66 -0.26
CA SER A 160 27.05 13.02 0.43
C SER A 160 26.81 13.90 1.66
N ASP A 161 25.68 14.60 1.70
CA ASP A 161 25.15 15.28 2.88
C ASP A 161 23.69 14.84 3.06
N ILE A 162 23.42 14.07 4.13
CA ILE A 162 22.09 13.51 4.43
C ILE A 162 21.02 14.58 4.73
N SER A 163 21.44 15.82 5.03
CA SER A 163 20.54 16.95 5.27
C SER A 163 20.18 17.73 4.01
N ASN A 164 20.90 17.50 2.90
CA ASN A 164 20.81 18.28 1.67
C ASN A 164 20.61 17.38 0.44
N ARG A 165 19.37 17.33 -0.05
CA ARG A 165 18.96 16.64 -1.28
C ARG A 165 19.73 17.09 -2.54
N ASP A 166 20.20 18.35 -2.54
CA ASP A 166 20.91 18.97 -3.67
C ASP A 166 22.45 18.76 -3.55
N SER A 167 22.91 17.89 -2.62
CA SER A 167 24.31 17.46 -2.51
C SER A 167 24.67 16.38 -3.54
N SER A 168 25.97 16.08 -3.71
CA SER A 168 26.37 15.07 -4.69
C SER A 168 25.94 13.66 -4.25
N VAL A 169 25.35 12.90 -5.17
CA VAL A 169 24.98 11.50 -4.97
C VAL A 169 26.23 10.62 -4.89
N VAL A 170 26.28 9.76 -3.87
CA VAL A 170 27.35 8.77 -3.61
C VAL A 170 27.03 7.45 -4.30
N SER A 171 25.77 7.03 -4.27
CA SER A 171 25.23 5.88 -5.00
C SER A 171 23.73 6.06 -5.25
N ASP A 172 23.23 5.57 -6.38
CA ASP A 172 21.81 5.49 -6.69
C ASP A 172 21.47 4.11 -7.24
N SER A 173 20.25 3.64 -6.97
CA SER A 173 19.70 2.41 -7.52
C SER A 173 18.17 2.50 -7.58
N ASN A 174 17.60 2.10 -8.74
CA ASN A 174 16.17 1.91 -8.95
C ASN A 174 15.70 0.49 -8.55
N ASP A 175 16.61 -0.39 -8.13
CA ASP A 175 16.30 -1.70 -7.57
C ASP A 175 15.35 -1.58 -6.38
N ILE A 176 14.55 -2.62 -6.20
CA ILE A 176 13.53 -2.75 -5.17
C ILE A 176 13.96 -3.85 -4.20
N VAL A 177 13.94 -3.55 -2.90
CA VAL A 177 13.97 -4.59 -1.86
C VAL A 177 12.53 -5.07 -1.60
N GLY A 178 12.26 -6.35 -1.79
CA GLY A 178 10.92 -6.93 -1.75
C GLY A 178 10.89 -8.46 -1.66
N SER A 179 9.68 -9.04 -1.60
CA SER A 179 9.49 -10.47 -1.35
C SER A 179 9.93 -11.38 -2.52
N SER A 180 10.65 -12.45 -2.20
CA SER A 180 10.87 -13.54 -3.17
C SER A 180 9.66 -14.49 -3.25
N GLY A 181 9.19 -14.70 -4.49
CA GLY A 181 7.99 -15.48 -4.85
C GLY A 181 8.31 -16.78 -5.59
N VAL A 182 7.72 -17.02 -6.77
CA VAL A 182 7.86 -18.28 -7.55
C VAL A 182 9.02 -18.29 -8.55
N PHE A 183 9.35 -19.46 -9.10
CA PHE A 183 10.17 -19.58 -10.33
C PHE A 183 9.33 -19.29 -11.59
N ASN A 184 9.94 -18.72 -12.64
CA ASN A 184 9.25 -18.55 -13.92
C ASN A 184 8.93 -19.89 -14.61
N ARG A 185 7.65 -20.27 -14.58
CA ARG A 185 7.14 -21.57 -15.06
C ARG A 185 5.75 -21.39 -15.66
N ASN A 186 5.45 -22.05 -16.78
CA ASN A 186 4.12 -22.06 -17.39
C ASN A 186 3.28 -23.22 -16.84
N PHE A 187 2.06 -22.93 -16.39
CA PHE A 187 1.12 -23.92 -15.88
C PHE A 187 0.57 -24.81 -17.00
N SER A 188 0.43 -26.11 -16.72
CA SER A 188 -0.21 -27.07 -17.63
C SER A 188 -1.50 -27.62 -17.03
N ALA A 189 -1.40 -28.22 -15.84
CA ALA A 189 -2.53 -28.84 -15.14
C ALA A 189 -2.22 -29.02 -13.64
N VAL A 190 -3.26 -29.28 -12.84
CA VAL A 190 -3.09 -29.87 -11.52
C VAL A 190 -2.64 -31.33 -11.69
N GLY A 191 -1.64 -31.76 -10.92
CA GLY A 191 -1.11 -33.11 -10.94
C GLY A 191 -1.96 -34.11 -10.14
N GLN A 192 -1.40 -35.31 -9.92
CA GLN A 192 -2.00 -36.31 -9.03
C GLN A 192 -1.26 -36.35 -7.68
N LYS A 193 -1.95 -36.84 -6.64
CA LYS A 193 -1.41 -36.94 -5.29
C LYS A 193 -0.17 -37.85 -5.27
N ALA A 194 0.96 -37.33 -4.76
CA ALA A 194 2.23 -38.04 -4.80
C ALA A 194 2.21 -39.32 -3.95
N THR A 195 2.32 -40.49 -4.58
CA THR A 195 2.29 -41.81 -3.95
C THR A 195 3.66 -42.27 -3.46
N GLY A 196 4.22 -41.52 -2.51
CA GLY A 196 5.47 -41.82 -1.83
C GLY A 196 6.63 -40.91 -2.23
N GLY A 197 7.10 -40.09 -1.28
CA GLY A 197 8.23 -39.19 -1.45
C GLY A 197 8.52 -38.45 -0.15
N ALA A 198 9.64 -38.76 0.51
CA ALA A 198 9.99 -38.20 1.81
C ALA A 198 10.81 -36.90 1.66
N ASN A 199 10.17 -35.82 1.22
CA ASN A 199 10.77 -34.48 1.21
C ASN A 199 9.70 -33.43 1.60
N GLN A 200 9.39 -33.36 2.90
CA GLN A 200 8.00 -33.21 3.37
C GLN A 200 7.54 -31.80 3.76
N ASN A 201 8.38 -30.77 3.61
CA ASN A 201 8.13 -29.44 4.21
C ASN A 201 7.80 -28.31 3.22
N ARG A 202 7.68 -28.59 1.90
CA ARG A 202 7.38 -27.53 0.89
C ARG A 202 6.71 -27.99 -0.40
N VAL A 203 6.84 -29.25 -0.81
CA VAL A 203 6.21 -29.74 -2.04
C VAL A 203 4.71 -29.99 -1.79
N PRO A 204 3.78 -29.34 -2.52
CA PRO A 204 2.34 -29.61 -2.36
C PRO A 204 2.00 -31.09 -2.57
N SER A 205 1.16 -31.64 -1.69
CA SER A 205 0.82 -33.07 -1.69
C SER A 205 0.13 -33.54 -2.98
N VAL A 206 -0.58 -32.63 -3.64
CA VAL A 206 -0.91 -32.63 -5.07
C VAL A 206 -0.17 -31.44 -5.70
N PRO A 207 0.83 -31.65 -6.57
CA PRO A 207 1.59 -30.57 -7.18
C PRO A 207 0.84 -29.93 -8.36
N ASP A 208 1.18 -28.69 -8.70
CA ASP A 208 0.89 -28.15 -10.03
C ASP A 208 1.96 -28.63 -11.02
N LEU A 209 1.56 -29.09 -12.19
CA LEU A 209 2.45 -29.47 -13.28
C LEU A 209 2.77 -28.21 -14.10
N CYS A 210 4.04 -27.80 -14.10
CA CYS A 210 4.47 -26.61 -14.82
C CYS A 210 5.83 -26.78 -15.51
N THR A 211 5.90 -26.31 -16.75
CA THR A 211 7.12 -26.29 -17.56
C THR A 211 7.98 -25.08 -17.21
N SER A 212 9.21 -25.33 -16.74
CA SER A 212 10.21 -24.28 -16.51
C SER A 212 10.70 -23.70 -17.85
N VAL A 213 10.66 -22.37 -17.95
CA VAL A 213 11.08 -21.59 -19.12
C VAL A 213 12.06 -20.50 -18.66
N ALA A 214 12.95 -20.03 -19.54
CA ALA A 214 13.91 -18.98 -19.18
C ALA A 214 13.20 -17.74 -18.61
N ASP A 215 13.73 -17.15 -17.55
CA ASP A 215 13.18 -15.91 -17.01
C ASP A 215 13.51 -14.71 -17.93
N PRO A 216 12.50 -13.93 -18.37
CA PRO A 216 12.71 -12.80 -19.28
C PRO A 216 13.18 -11.53 -18.55
N ASP A 217 12.99 -11.46 -17.24
CA ASP A 217 13.17 -10.24 -16.44
C ASP A 217 14.57 -10.15 -15.81
N GLY A 218 15.36 -11.21 -15.93
CA GLY A 218 16.75 -11.30 -15.43
C GLY A 218 16.93 -12.19 -14.21
N PHE A 219 15.90 -12.89 -13.73
CA PHE A 219 15.98 -13.75 -12.53
C PHE A 219 16.71 -15.10 -12.81
N THR A 220 17.96 -15.03 -13.26
CA THR A 220 18.84 -16.19 -13.47
C THR A 220 20.25 -15.93 -12.93
N VAL A 221 20.94 -17.00 -12.51
CA VAL A 221 22.37 -16.99 -12.19
C VAL A 221 23.05 -18.08 -13.02
N GLN A 222 24.03 -17.70 -13.85
CA GLN A 222 24.72 -18.60 -14.81
C GLN A 222 23.77 -19.42 -15.71
N GLY A 223 22.62 -18.84 -16.10
CA GLY A 223 21.60 -19.50 -16.93
C GLY A 223 20.69 -20.50 -16.19
N VAL A 224 20.77 -20.56 -14.85
CA VAL A 224 19.83 -21.29 -13.99
C VAL A 224 18.84 -20.29 -13.40
N ASN A 225 17.53 -20.53 -13.56
CA ASN A 225 16.49 -19.68 -12.98
C ASN A 225 16.56 -19.70 -11.44
N VAL A 226 16.45 -18.52 -10.83
CA VAL A 226 16.15 -18.35 -9.41
C VAL A 226 14.68 -17.97 -9.23
N ARG A 227 14.21 -17.76 -8.00
CA ARG A 227 12.86 -17.24 -7.76
C ARG A 227 12.80 -15.76 -8.12
N LYS A 228 11.68 -15.34 -8.70
CA LYS A 228 11.39 -13.93 -8.96
C LYS A 228 11.23 -13.18 -7.64
N VAL A 229 11.34 -11.85 -7.72
CA VAL A 229 11.15 -10.94 -6.59
C VAL A 229 10.09 -9.91 -6.98
N GLU A 230 9.22 -9.58 -6.03
CA GLU A 230 8.20 -8.56 -6.24
C GLU A 230 8.83 -7.20 -6.60
N PRO A 231 8.37 -6.53 -7.65
CA PRO A 231 8.87 -5.21 -8.06
C PRO A 231 8.30 -4.06 -7.20
N ARG A 232 7.81 -4.37 -5.99
CA ARG A 232 7.61 -3.43 -4.87
C ARG A 232 7.89 -4.12 -3.55
N ASN A 233 8.33 -3.35 -2.56
CA ASN A 233 8.45 -3.77 -1.16
C ASN A 233 7.08 -4.24 -0.62
N THR A 234 7.11 -5.18 0.32
CA THR A 234 5.91 -5.88 0.81
C THR A 234 5.38 -5.21 2.09
N PRO A 235 4.23 -4.49 2.04
CA PRO A 235 3.70 -3.78 3.20
C PRO A 235 3.03 -4.74 4.19
N THR A 236 2.89 -4.31 5.44
CA THR A 236 2.10 -5.07 6.42
C THR A 236 0.61 -5.10 6.07
N MET A 237 -0.06 -6.24 6.34
CA MET A 237 -1.53 -6.31 6.35
C MET A 237 -2.17 -6.06 7.71
N ILE A 238 -1.39 -5.91 8.78
CA ILE A 238 -1.95 -5.59 10.10
C ILE A 238 -2.63 -4.21 9.98
N ASN A 239 -3.87 -4.11 10.48
CA ASN A 239 -4.75 -2.95 10.27
C ASN A 239 -5.12 -2.61 8.80
N ALA A 240 -4.80 -3.45 7.80
CA ALA A 240 -5.11 -3.14 6.39
C ALA A 240 -6.62 -3.14 6.03
N LEU A 241 -7.49 -3.58 6.95
CA LEU A 241 -8.95 -3.44 6.82
C LEU A 241 -9.43 -1.98 6.76
N PHE A 242 -8.66 -1.04 7.30
CA PHE A 242 -9.03 0.38 7.27
C PHE A 242 -8.63 1.08 5.96
N ASN A 243 -7.78 0.48 5.11
CA ASN A 243 -7.43 1.05 3.82
C ASN A 243 -8.65 1.05 2.88
N ASN A 244 -8.97 2.18 2.24
CA ASN A 244 -10.04 2.19 1.24
C ASN A 244 -9.70 1.26 0.05
N ARG A 245 -8.56 1.51 -0.61
CA ARG A 245 -7.98 0.63 -1.64
C ARG A 245 -6.68 0.01 -1.14
N ASN A 246 -6.35 -1.18 -1.62
CA ASN A 246 -5.18 -1.94 -1.18
C ASN A 246 -4.13 -2.12 -2.31
N PHE A 247 -2.94 -2.60 -1.92
CA PHE A 247 -1.65 -2.39 -2.61
C PHE A 247 -1.18 -0.91 -2.65
N TRP A 248 0.12 -0.71 -2.92
CA TRP A 248 0.76 0.61 -3.03
C TRP A 248 0.18 1.51 -4.13
N ASP A 249 -0.31 0.93 -5.22
CA ASP A 249 -0.93 1.60 -6.37
C ASP A 249 -2.47 1.64 -6.30
N GLY A 250 -3.07 1.13 -5.22
CA GLY A 250 -4.52 1.13 -5.06
C GLY A 250 -5.27 0.24 -6.04
N ARG A 251 -4.59 -0.66 -6.77
CA ARG A 251 -5.23 -1.49 -7.79
C ARG A 251 -6.33 -2.41 -7.22
N ALA A 252 -6.21 -2.84 -5.96
CA ALA A 252 -7.24 -3.62 -5.27
C ALA A 252 -8.43 -2.73 -4.86
N GLN A 253 -9.53 -2.85 -5.60
CA GLN A 253 -10.71 -2.00 -5.47
C GLN A 253 -11.52 -2.26 -4.20
N ASP A 254 -12.13 -1.20 -3.65
CA ASP A 254 -13.00 -1.23 -2.47
C ASP A 254 -14.32 -2.00 -2.70
N ILE A 255 -14.70 -2.22 -3.96
CA ILE A 255 -15.83 -3.08 -4.35
C ILE A 255 -15.32 -4.38 -4.97
N PHE A 256 -15.44 -5.48 -4.22
CA PHE A 256 -15.04 -6.83 -4.65
C PHE A 256 -16.10 -7.49 -5.55
N ASN A 257 -15.64 -8.37 -6.45
CA ASN A 257 -16.45 -9.00 -7.50
C ASN A 257 -16.59 -10.53 -7.39
N GLY A 258 -15.78 -11.20 -6.53
CA GLY A 258 -15.75 -12.65 -6.40
C GLY A 258 -14.71 -13.40 -7.26
N GLY A 259 -13.71 -12.71 -7.85
CA GLY A 259 -12.64 -13.41 -8.57
C GLY A 259 -11.47 -12.60 -9.14
N SER A 260 -11.34 -11.28 -8.91
CA SER A 260 -10.16 -10.53 -9.35
C SER A 260 -9.86 -9.26 -8.52
N PRO A 261 -8.58 -8.83 -8.41
CA PRO A 261 -8.21 -7.62 -7.66
C PRO A 261 -8.78 -6.33 -8.24
N PHE A 262 -9.05 -6.31 -9.54
CA PHE A 262 -9.66 -5.16 -10.21
C PHE A 262 -11.16 -5.00 -9.86
N GLY A 263 -11.75 -5.95 -9.14
CA GLY A 263 -13.04 -5.82 -8.48
C GLY A 263 -14.12 -5.33 -9.44
N ALA A 264 -14.77 -4.22 -9.10
CA ALA A 264 -15.83 -3.64 -9.90
C ALA A 264 -15.44 -3.17 -11.32
N ARG A 265 -14.14 -3.06 -11.64
CA ARG A 265 -13.63 -2.71 -12.99
C ARG A 265 -13.61 -3.88 -13.96
N ASP A 266 -13.52 -5.09 -13.44
CA ASP A 266 -13.61 -6.32 -14.23
C ASP A 266 -15.06 -6.54 -14.68
N PRO A 267 -15.35 -6.53 -16.00
CA PRO A 267 -16.69 -6.74 -16.52
C PRO A 267 -17.04 -8.23 -16.72
N ALA A 268 -16.03 -9.12 -16.64
CA ALA A 268 -16.15 -10.56 -16.91
C ALA A 268 -16.16 -11.42 -15.63
N ALA A 269 -15.91 -10.81 -14.46
CA ALA A 269 -16.05 -11.46 -13.16
C ALA A 269 -17.52 -11.73 -12.80
N TYR A 270 -17.83 -13.02 -12.59
CA TYR A 270 -19.11 -13.53 -12.10
C TYR A 270 -18.86 -14.62 -11.07
N VAL A 271 -19.83 -14.84 -10.19
CA VAL A 271 -19.92 -16.05 -9.37
C VAL A 271 -21.13 -16.86 -9.82
N TYR A 272 -21.12 -18.17 -9.62
CA TYR A 272 -22.23 -19.05 -9.95
C TYR A 272 -23.15 -19.20 -8.73
N ARG A 273 -24.46 -19.12 -8.97
CA ARG A 273 -25.48 -19.40 -7.96
C ARG A 273 -26.47 -20.43 -8.50
N ASN A 274 -26.53 -21.61 -7.88
CA ASN A 274 -27.29 -22.76 -8.36
C ASN A 274 -27.01 -23.07 -9.85
N GLY A 275 -25.75 -22.99 -10.27
CA GLY A 275 -25.25 -23.15 -11.64
C GLY A 275 -25.39 -21.93 -12.54
N SER A 276 -26.02 -20.83 -12.09
CA SER A 276 -26.30 -19.65 -12.92
C SER A 276 -25.30 -18.51 -12.66
N PRO A 277 -24.62 -17.95 -13.69
CA PRO A 277 -23.69 -16.84 -13.51
C PRO A 277 -24.41 -15.60 -13.00
N THR A 278 -23.83 -14.97 -11.98
CA THR A 278 -24.37 -13.85 -11.21
C THR A 278 -23.27 -12.81 -10.98
N THR A 279 -23.48 -11.56 -11.39
CA THR A 279 -22.57 -10.47 -11.03
C THR A 279 -22.65 -10.20 -9.53
N VAL A 280 -21.50 -10.11 -8.88
CA VAL A 280 -21.37 -9.76 -7.46
C VAL A 280 -20.65 -8.42 -7.33
N ARG A 281 -21.09 -7.62 -6.35
CA ARG A 281 -20.49 -6.35 -5.95
C ARG A 281 -20.65 -6.24 -4.43
N ILE A 282 -19.53 -6.29 -3.70
CA ILE A 282 -19.47 -6.27 -2.24
C ILE A 282 -18.58 -5.09 -1.83
N THR A 283 -19.14 -4.14 -1.08
CA THR A 283 -18.46 -2.92 -0.64
C THR A 283 -17.53 -3.18 0.55
N PHE A 284 -16.62 -2.23 0.83
CA PHE A 284 -15.64 -2.32 1.93
C PHE A 284 -14.81 -3.62 1.89
N ALA A 285 -14.41 -4.01 0.68
CA ALA A 285 -13.85 -5.33 0.39
C ALA A 285 -12.53 -5.28 -0.41
N SER A 286 -11.78 -4.18 -0.33
CA SER A 286 -10.44 -4.10 -0.93
C SER A 286 -9.45 -5.13 -0.39
N LEU A 287 -9.67 -5.66 0.82
CA LEU A 287 -8.96 -6.83 1.33
C LEU A 287 -9.27 -8.11 0.54
N ALA A 288 -10.53 -8.34 0.14
CA ALA A 288 -10.89 -9.51 -0.68
C ALA A 288 -10.35 -9.36 -2.10
N SER A 289 -10.47 -8.16 -2.68
CA SER A 289 -9.81 -7.81 -3.94
C SER A 289 -8.29 -8.02 -3.86
N GLN A 290 -7.63 -7.58 -2.79
CA GLN A 290 -6.17 -7.76 -2.62
C GLN A 290 -5.80 -9.23 -2.49
N ALA A 291 -6.54 -10.01 -1.70
CA ALA A 291 -6.30 -11.43 -1.50
C ALA A 291 -6.42 -12.27 -2.78
N ASP A 292 -7.22 -11.83 -3.77
CA ASP A 292 -7.40 -12.52 -5.04
C ASP A 292 -6.23 -12.33 -6.04
N GLY A 293 -5.34 -11.36 -5.81
CA GLY A 293 -4.16 -11.14 -6.67
C GLY A 293 -3.08 -12.23 -6.55
N PRO A 294 -2.45 -12.40 -5.38
CA PRO A 294 -1.30 -13.29 -5.19
C PRO A 294 -1.50 -14.73 -5.69
N PRO A 295 -2.65 -15.41 -5.48
CA PRO A 295 -2.83 -16.82 -5.83
C PRO A 295 -2.75 -17.13 -7.32
N THR A 296 -2.94 -16.14 -8.20
CA THR A 296 -2.85 -16.32 -9.67
C THR A 296 -1.65 -15.59 -10.29
N SER A 297 -0.92 -14.79 -9.49
CA SER A 297 0.27 -14.06 -9.91
C SER A 297 1.47 -14.97 -10.20
N ASN A 298 2.14 -14.70 -11.32
CA ASN A 298 3.34 -15.41 -11.79
C ASN A 298 4.66 -14.82 -11.23
N PHE A 299 4.57 -13.83 -10.34
CA PHE A 299 5.66 -13.47 -9.45
C PHE A 299 5.42 -14.06 -8.05
N GLU A 300 4.20 -14.03 -7.51
CA GLU A 300 3.95 -14.27 -6.08
C GLU A 300 3.77 -15.75 -5.69
N MET A 301 2.78 -16.47 -6.27
CA MET A 301 2.39 -17.82 -5.79
C MET A 301 2.14 -18.88 -6.86
N SER A 302 1.92 -18.54 -8.14
CA SER A 302 1.45 -19.47 -9.16
C SER A 302 2.34 -19.59 -10.38
N CYS A 303 2.31 -20.75 -11.04
CA CYS A 303 2.79 -20.85 -12.42
C CYS A 303 1.91 -20.00 -13.37
N ASN A 304 2.53 -19.38 -14.37
CA ASN A 304 1.86 -18.52 -15.34
C ASN A 304 0.70 -19.26 -16.04
N GLY A 305 -0.50 -18.67 -16.05
CA GLY A 305 -1.71 -19.22 -16.65
C GLY A 305 -2.60 -20.10 -15.75
N ARG A 306 -2.27 -20.24 -14.45
CA ARG A 306 -3.09 -20.95 -13.47
C ARG A 306 -4.29 -20.09 -13.01
N THR A 307 -5.49 -20.66 -12.95
CA THR A 307 -6.73 -19.93 -12.62
C THR A 307 -7.33 -20.35 -11.28
N PHE A 308 -8.18 -19.53 -10.65
CA PHE A 308 -8.84 -19.88 -9.37
C PHE A 308 -9.55 -21.24 -9.37
N PRO A 309 -10.27 -21.64 -10.44
CA PRO A 309 -10.81 -23.00 -10.54
C PRO A 309 -9.77 -24.12 -10.55
N ASP A 310 -8.56 -23.90 -11.10
CA ASP A 310 -7.44 -24.85 -10.95
C ASP A 310 -6.94 -24.93 -9.49
N ILE A 311 -6.98 -23.82 -8.74
CA ILE A 311 -6.65 -23.82 -7.30
C ILE A 311 -7.70 -24.60 -6.50
N GLY A 312 -8.99 -24.39 -6.79
CA GLY A 312 -10.08 -25.16 -6.18
C GLY A 312 -9.97 -26.65 -6.45
N HIS A 313 -9.72 -27.03 -7.71
CA HIS A 313 -9.54 -28.42 -8.13
C HIS A 313 -8.39 -29.11 -7.37
N LYS A 314 -7.31 -28.38 -7.11
CA LYS A 314 -6.16 -28.85 -6.31
C LYS A 314 -6.50 -28.98 -4.82
N LEU A 315 -7.16 -27.98 -4.21
CA LEU A 315 -7.26 -27.86 -2.76
C LEU A 315 -8.48 -28.57 -2.13
N LEU A 316 -9.63 -28.66 -2.79
CA LEU A 316 -10.90 -29.05 -2.15
C LEU A 316 -10.84 -30.38 -1.38
N ASN A 317 -10.11 -31.37 -1.93
CA ASN A 317 -9.96 -32.72 -1.36
C ASN A 317 -8.69 -32.89 -0.52
N LEU A 318 -8.05 -31.79 -0.10
CA LEU A 318 -6.87 -31.81 0.76
C LEU A 318 -7.22 -31.47 2.21
N GLN A 319 -6.40 -32.01 3.11
CA GLN A 319 -6.32 -31.55 4.49
C GLN A 319 -5.64 -30.16 4.49
N PRO A 320 -6.26 -29.11 5.07
CA PRO A 320 -5.64 -27.81 5.18
C PRO A 320 -4.38 -27.86 6.04
N LEU A 321 -3.38 -27.06 5.65
CA LEU A 321 -2.12 -26.86 6.37
C LEU A 321 -1.32 -28.17 6.56
N ALA A 322 -1.42 -29.11 5.63
CA ALA A 322 -0.82 -30.44 5.75
C ALA A 322 0.72 -30.48 5.67
N LEU A 323 1.38 -29.38 5.33
CA LEU A 323 2.84 -29.21 5.35
C LEU A 323 3.32 -28.45 6.62
N GLN A 324 2.40 -28.05 7.49
CA GLN A 324 2.61 -27.11 8.59
C GLN A 324 2.17 -27.73 9.92
N GLN A 325 2.82 -27.33 11.01
CA GLN A 325 2.30 -27.50 12.36
C GLN A 325 1.37 -26.34 12.70
N VAL A 326 0.32 -26.62 13.46
CA VAL A 326 -0.63 -25.64 14.01
C VAL A 326 -0.66 -25.83 15.51
N SER A 327 -0.51 -24.76 16.29
CA SER A 327 -0.57 -24.89 17.74
C SER A 327 -1.98 -25.30 18.18
N THR A 328 -2.10 -26.21 19.16
CA THR A 328 -3.38 -26.48 19.83
C THR A 328 -3.88 -25.29 20.66
N SER A 329 -3.06 -24.25 20.82
CA SER A 329 -3.43 -22.95 21.39
C SER A 329 -3.44 -21.81 20.37
N ASP A 330 -3.40 -22.08 19.06
CA ASP A 330 -3.69 -21.07 18.02
C ASP A 330 -5.09 -20.49 18.25
N SER A 331 -5.24 -19.16 18.20
CA SER A 331 -6.46 -18.44 18.61
C SER A 331 -7.68 -18.68 17.71
N VAL A 332 -7.45 -19.19 16.50
CA VAL A 332 -8.48 -19.48 15.50
C VAL A 332 -8.52 -20.98 15.21
N LEU A 333 -7.36 -21.59 14.97
CA LEU A 333 -7.24 -22.96 14.44
C LEU A 333 -6.96 -24.01 15.52
N GLY A 334 -6.69 -23.63 16.77
CA GLY A 334 -6.37 -24.59 17.84
C GLY A 334 -7.45 -25.65 18.07
N GLY A 335 -8.72 -25.27 17.89
CA GLY A 335 -9.86 -26.21 17.94
C GLY A 335 -9.84 -27.29 16.85
N LEU A 336 -9.27 -26.98 15.68
CA LEU A 336 -9.14 -27.87 14.51
C LEU A 336 -7.77 -28.56 14.40
N ALA A 337 -6.73 -28.03 15.04
CA ALA A 337 -5.34 -28.47 14.92
C ALA A 337 -5.17 -29.99 15.15
N LYS A 338 -4.38 -30.65 14.30
CA LYS A 338 -4.14 -32.10 14.30
C LYS A 338 -2.74 -32.42 14.81
N SER A 339 -2.63 -33.41 15.70
CA SER A 339 -1.32 -33.91 16.14
C SER A 339 -0.53 -34.45 14.94
N GLY A 340 0.68 -33.92 14.73
CA GLY A 340 1.56 -34.24 13.60
C GLY A 340 1.47 -33.29 12.39
N GLY A 341 0.47 -32.40 12.32
CA GLY A 341 0.41 -31.35 11.29
C GLY A 341 -0.96 -31.19 10.62
N GLY A 342 -1.24 -29.95 10.20
CA GLY A 342 -2.48 -29.50 9.59
C GLY A 342 -3.72 -29.60 10.48
N LEU A 343 -4.90 -29.59 9.85
CA LEU A 343 -6.20 -29.60 10.54
C LEU A 343 -6.92 -30.95 10.50
N ARG A 344 -7.96 -31.11 11.34
CA ARG A 344 -8.82 -32.32 11.43
C ARG A 344 -10.01 -32.34 10.45
N VAL A 345 -9.97 -31.51 9.40
CA VAL A 345 -11.04 -31.30 8.40
C VAL A 345 -10.46 -31.28 6.98
N GLN A 346 -11.30 -31.23 5.95
CA GLN A 346 -10.91 -30.94 4.56
C GLN A 346 -11.36 -29.52 4.15
N TYR A 347 -10.79 -28.98 3.06
CA TYR A 347 -11.21 -27.68 2.52
C TYR A 347 -12.68 -27.66 2.06
N SER A 348 -13.20 -28.75 1.50
CA SER A 348 -14.63 -28.91 1.20
C SER A 348 -15.52 -28.62 2.41
N ASP A 349 -15.12 -29.14 3.57
CA ASP A 349 -15.94 -29.15 4.78
C ASP A 349 -16.01 -27.75 5.38
N LEU A 350 -14.88 -27.03 5.38
CA LEU A 350 -14.80 -25.62 5.79
C LEU A 350 -15.56 -24.68 4.84
N ILE A 351 -15.48 -24.89 3.52
CA ILE A 351 -16.22 -24.07 2.54
C ILE A 351 -17.73 -24.27 2.69
N HIS A 352 -18.18 -25.51 2.86
CA HIS A 352 -19.60 -25.83 3.06
C HIS A 352 -20.17 -25.31 4.39
N ALA A 353 -19.31 -25.14 5.42
CA ALA A 353 -19.69 -24.51 6.69
C ALA A 353 -19.69 -22.97 6.60
N ALA A 354 -18.68 -22.38 5.96
CA ALA A 354 -18.52 -20.92 5.87
C ALA A 354 -19.53 -20.25 4.92
N PHE A 355 -19.90 -20.90 3.81
CA PHE A 355 -20.66 -20.28 2.72
C PHE A 355 -22.03 -20.94 2.47
N ASN A 356 -23.02 -20.12 2.11
CA ASN A 356 -24.36 -20.61 1.79
C ASN A 356 -24.37 -21.57 0.59
N SER A 357 -25.16 -22.64 0.70
CA SER A 357 -25.24 -23.74 -0.28
C SER A 357 -25.54 -23.33 -1.71
N GLN A 358 -26.21 -22.19 -1.93
CA GLN A 358 -26.43 -21.64 -3.27
C GLN A 358 -25.13 -21.32 -4.04
N LEU A 359 -23.96 -21.30 -3.38
CA LEU A 359 -22.65 -21.02 -3.97
C LEU A 359 -21.82 -22.27 -4.25
N TRP A 360 -22.28 -23.48 -3.91
CA TRP A 360 -21.49 -24.72 -4.06
C TRP A 360 -22.30 -25.98 -4.37
N SER A 361 -23.61 -26.00 -4.11
CA SER A 361 -24.42 -27.23 -4.17
C SER A 361 -24.96 -27.60 -5.55
N SER A 362 -24.69 -26.82 -6.60
CA SER A 362 -25.10 -27.16 -7.96
C SER A 362 -24.31 -28.35 -8.53
N ASN A 363 -25.05 -29.41 -8.88
CA ASN A 363 -24.52 -30.57 -9.62
C ASN A 363 -24.35 -30.29 -11.13
N GLN A 364 -24.62 -29.08 -11.61
CA GLN A 364 -24.42 -28.72 -13.02
C GLN A 364 -22.97 -28.26 -13.24
N PRO A 365 -22.23 -28.86 -14.20
CA PRO A 365 -20.86 -28.45 -14.49
C PRO A 365 -20.82 -27.05 -15.12
N VAL A 366 -19.96 -26.21 -14.57
CA VAL A 366 -19.64 -24.88 -15.09
C VAL A 366 -18.53 -25.01 -16.13
N THR A 367 -18.60 -24.26 -17.24
CA THR A 367 -17.55 -24.23 -18.26
C THR A 367 -16.83 -22.88 -18.23
N ILE A 368 -15.52 -22.88 -17.96
CA ILE A 368 -14.66 -21.69 -17.95
C ILE A 368 -13.45 -21.98 -18.84
N ASN A 369 -13.20 -21.11 -19.83
CA ASN A 369 -12.09 -21.24 -20.79
C ASN A 369 -12.00 -22.62 -21.47
N GLY A 370 -13.15 -23.27 -21.72
CA GLY A 370 -13.25 -24.60 -22.31
C GLY A 370 -12.97 -25.78 -21.37
N LYS A 371 -12.53 -25.53 -20.12
CA LYS A 371 -12.46 -26.53 -19.06
C LYS A 371 -13.82 -26.65 -18.35
N SER A 372 -14.11 -27.84 -17.83
CA SER A 372 -15.32 -28.12 -17.03
C SER A 372 -14.95 -28.24 -15.56
N TYR A 373 -15.75 -27.59 -14.71
CA TYR A 373 -15.58 -27.48 -13.26
C TYR A 373 -16.91 -27.68 -12.53
N SER A 374 -16.87 -28.03 -11.25
CA SER A 374 -18.01 -27.87 -10.34
C SER A 374 -18.28 -26.40 -10.03
N GLU A 375 -19.47 -26.10 -9.49
CA GLU A 375 -19.77 -24.75 -8.98
C GLU A 375 -18.81 -24.32 -7.86
N THR A 376 -18.35 -25.26 -7.02
CA THR A 376 -17.42 -24.98 -5.92
C THR A 376 -16.04 -24.56 -6.42
N GLU A 377 -15.53 -25.19 -7.48
CA GLU A 377 -14.28 -24.82 -8.14
C GLU A 377 -14.44 -23.49 -8.90
N ALA A 378 -15.55 -23.31 -9.62
CA ALA A 378 -15.85 -22.08 -10.33
C ALA A 378 -15.90 -20.84 -9.41
N ASN A 379 -16.39 -21.01 -8.18
CA ASN A 379 -16.50 -19.96 -7.16
C ASN A 379 -15.28 -19.82 -6.24
N PHE A 380 -14.16 -20.50 -6.52
CA PHE A 380 -13.05 -20.57 -5.57
C PHE A 380 -12.39 -19.21 -5.25
N GLY A 381 -12.43 -18.25 -6.18
CA GLY A 381 -12.01 -16.86 -5.92
C GLY A 381 -12.88 -16.16 -4.87
N LEU A 382 -14.21 -16.22 -5.00
CA LEU A 382 -15.15 -15.70 -3.99
C LEU A 382 -14.88 -16.29 -2.60
N PHE A 383 -14.63 -17.60 -2.52
CA PHE A 383 -14.33 -18.27 -1.26
C PHE A 383 -12.98 -17.85 -0.69
N TRP A 384 -11.96 -17.73 -1.54
CA TRP A 384 -10.63 -17.26 -1.16
C TRP A 384 -10.69 -15.82 -0.65
N GLY A 385 -11.08 -14.86 -1.50
CA GLY A 385 -11.10 -13.44 -1.16
C GLY A 385 -11.93 -13.10 0.07
N LEU A 386 -13.14 -13.65 0.22
CA LEU A 386 -14.00 -13.35 1.38
C LEU A 386 -13.49 -13.99 2.69
N SER A 387 -12.94 -15.21 2.65
CA SER A 387 -12.43 -15.85 3.86
C SER A 387 -11.09 -15.24 4.30
N VAL A 388 -10.17 -15.02 3.37
CA VAL A 388 -8.88 -14.37 3.65
C VAL A 388 -9.11 -12.93 4.15
N LYS A 389 -10.06 -12.18 3.57
CA LYS A 389 -10.54 -10.91 4.13
C LYS A 389 -11.01 -11.07 5.58
N ALA A 390 -11.90 -12.02 5.87
CA ALA A 390 -12.43 -12.22 7.22
C ALA A 390 -11.33 -12.53 8.25
N TYR A 391 -10.29 -13.28 7.88
CA TYR A 391 -9.11 -13.49 8.72
C TYR A 391 -8.29 -12.20 8.90
N MET A 392 -7.96 -11.49 7.82
CA MET A 392 -7.18 -10.23 7.89
C MET A 392 -7.91 -9.15 8.71
N GLU A 393 -9.24 -9.15 8.71
CA GLU A 393 -10.08 -8.28 9.54
C GLU A 393 -10.02 -8.59 11.04
N THR A 394 -9.41 -9.71 11.46
CA THR A 394 -9.09 -9.96 12.89
C THR A 394 -7.78 -9.32 13.32
N LEU A 395 -6.88 -8.98 12.39
CA LEU A 395 -5.50 -8.54 12.65
C LEU A 395 -5.42 -7.05 13.03
N VAL A 396 -6.07 -6.68 14.13
CA VAL A 396 -6.24 -5.28 14.59
C VAL A 396 -5.28 -4.94 15.74
N ALA A 397 -4.25 -4.15 15.43
CA ALA A 397 -3.25 -3.65 16.38
C ALA A 397 -3.66 -2.27 16.92
N ASN A 398 -4.44 -2.31 18.01
CA ASN A 398 -5.13 -1.19 18.66
C ASN A 398 -4.77 -0.99 20.15
N ASN A 399 -3.63 -1.52 20.61
CA ASN A 399 -3.19 -1.39 22.01
C ASN A 399 -1.72 -0.96 22.15
N SER A 400 -1.21 -0.21 21.17
CA SER A 400 0.09 0.45 21.24
C SER A 400 0.15 1.48 22.39
N PRO A 401 1.34 1.93 22.83
CA PRO A 401 1.48 3.04 23.76
C PRO A 401 0.71 4.32 23.34
N VAL A 402 0.61 4.60 22.03
CA VAL A 402 -0.22 5.70 21.52
C VAL A 402 -1.72 5.46 21.76
N ASP A 403 -2.23 4.25 21.51
CA ASP A 403 -3.64 3.92 21.80
C ASP A 403 -3.94 4.07 23.30
N GLN A 404 -3.07 3.52 24.15
CA GLN A 404 -3.22 3.58 25.60
C GLN A 404 -3.21 5.02 26.12
N PHE A 405 -2.41 5.91 25.52
CA PHE A 405 -2.40 7.34 25.85
C PHE A 405 -3.73 8.01 25.51
N PHE A 406 -4.28 7.77 24.31
CA PHE A 406 -5.58 8.34 23.91
C PHE A 406 -6.77 7.67 24.62
N ASP A 407 -6.63 6.43 25.11
CA ASP A 407 -7.55 5.79 26.06
C ASP A 407 -7.49 6.41 27.47
N GLY A 408 -6.58 7.36 27.71
CA GLY A 408 -6.44 8.11 28.96
C GLY A 408 -5.28 7.68 29.87
N ASN A 409 -4.54 6.61 29.54
CA ASN A 409 -3.29 6.29 30.24
C ASN A 409 -2.16 7.20 29.78
N GLN A 410 -2.15 8.44 30.27
CA GLN A 410 -1.11 9.42 29.93
C GLN A 410 0.32 8.91 30.16
N SER A 411 0.54 7.96 31.09
CA SER A 411 1.88 7.41 31.36
C SER A 411 2.44 6.50 30.25
N ALA A 412 1.61 6.10 29.27
CA ALA A 412 2.04 5.25 28.16
C ALA A 412 3.01 5.94 27.19
N LEU A 413 2.90 7.27 26.99
CA LEU A 413 3.87 8.04 26.21
C LEU A 413 4.82 8.81 27.12
N GLY A 414 6.11 8.47 27.04
CA GLY A 414 7.21 9.23 27.65
C GLY A 414 7.52 10.52 26.90
N ASP A 415 8.24 11.44 27.56
CA ASP A 415 8.40 12.84 27.12
C ASP A 415 8.97 13.01 25.69
N SER A 416 9.87 12.12 25.27
CA SER A 416 10.43 12.14 23.91
C SER A 416 9.37 11.82 22.85
N ALA A 417 8.62 10.73 23.02
CA ALA A 417 7.50 10.38 22.13
C ALA A 417 6.37 11.43 22.16
N ARG A 418 6.15 12.11 23.29
CA ARG A 418 5.21 13.24 23.37
C ARG A 418 5.69 14.46 22.56
N ARG A 419 6.97 14.80 22.61
CA ARG A 419 7.53 15.87 21.75
C ARG A 419 7.48 15.47 20.27
N GLY A 420 7.79 14.22 19.95
CA GLY A 420 7.65 13.67 18.61
C GLY A 420 6.24 13.77 18.06
N LEU A 421 5.23 13.39 18.85
CA LEU A 421 3.80 13.57 18.55
C LEU A 421 3.48 15.04 18.25
N ASN A 422 3.87 15.95 19.15
CA ASN A 422 3.61 17.38 18.99
C ASN A 422 4.26 17.96 17.71
N ILE A 423 5.47 17.51 17.36
CA ILE A 423 6.16 17.89 16.12
C ILE A 423 5.44 17.29 14.91
N PHE A 424 5.13 15.99 14.91
CA PHE A 424 4.46 15.26 13.83
C PHE A 424 3.10 15.88 13.43
N GLN A 425 2.39 16.45 14.41
CA GLN A 425 1.10 17.12 14.21
C GLN A 425 1.21 18.64 13.98
N SER A 426 2.42 19.21 13.85
CA SER A 426 2.62 20.66 13.85
C SER A 426 2.43 21.30 12.46
N PHE A 427 1.80 22.48 12.47
CA PHE A 427 1.66 23.39 11.34
C PHE A 427 2.04 24.81 11.81
N ASN A 428 3.05 25.43 11.18
CA ASN A 428 3.51 26.80 11.45
C ASN A 428 3.66 27.14 12.95
N GLY A 429 4.30 26.25 13.74
CA GLY A 429 4.52 26.42 15.18
C GLY A 429 3.35 26.03 16.08
N VAL A 430 2.26 25.48 15.55
CA VAL A 430 1.04 25.14 16.30
C VAL A 430 0.68 23.67 16.06
N ALA A 431 0.32 22.94 17.10
CA ALA A 431 -0.25 21.59 16.99
C ALA A 431 -1.56 21.49 17.80
N PRO A 432 -2.45 20.53 17.47
CA PRO A 432 -3.54 20.13 18.38
C PRO A 432 -2.98 19.70 19.74
N ASP A 433 -3.66 20.04 20.83
CA ASP A 433 -3.33 19.51 22.16
C ASP A 433 -3.73 18.03 22.24
N PRO A 434 -2.79 17.08 22.39
CA PRO A 434 -3.12 15.66 22.38
C PRO A 434 -3.86 15.20 23.65
N THR A 435 -4.02 16.07 24.66
CA THR A 435 -4.84 15.82 25.85
C THR A 435 -6.25 16.42 25.75
N ASN A 436 -6.49 17.34 24.81
CA ASN A 436 -7.79 17.93 24.51
C ASN A 436 -7.79 18.52 23.10
N SER A 437 -8.28 17.80 22.10
CA SER A 437 -8.24 18.20 20.68
C SER A 437 -9.02 19.48 20.32
N ASN A 438 -9.71 20.11 21.27
CA ASN A 438 -10.33 21.43 21.12
C ASN A 438 -9.34 22.59 21.41
N ASN A 439 -8.20 22.30 22.03
CA ASN A 439 -7.11 23.22 22.30
C ASN A 439 -5.99 23.06 21.27
N THR A 440 -5.10 24.07 21.21
CA THR A 440 -3.81 23.97 20.51
C THR A 440 -2.66 24.33 21.44
N ILE A 441 -1.48 23.80 21.12
CA ILE A 441 -0.21 24.05 21.81
C ILE A 441 0.77 24.74 20.86
N GLN A 442 1.73 25.48 21.41
CA GLN A 442 2.87 26.00 20.66
C GLN A 442 3.97 24.92 20.60
N VAL A 443 4.57 24.74 19.43
CA VAL A 443 5.62 23.75 19.18
C VAL A 443 6.81 24.45 18.53
N THR A 444 7.96 24.38 19.20
CA THR A 444 9.23 24.97 18.77
C THR A 444 10.27 23.86 18.70
N LEU A 445 10.99 23.81 17.58
CA LEU A 445 12.07 22.85 17.35
C LEU A 445 13.28 23.15 18.24
N SER A 446 14.18 22.18 18.41
CA SER A 446 15.46 22.34 19.10
C SER A 446 16.36 23.44 18.49
N THR A 447 16.11 23.79 17.23
CA THR A 447 16.74 24.92 16.50
C THR A 447 16.20 26.30 16.89
N GLY A 448 15.12 26.37 17.68
CA GLY A 448 14.41 27.60 18.05
C GLY A 448 13.40 28.08 17.00
N ALA A 449 13.25 27.36 15.88
CA ALA A 449 12.26 27.67 14.85
C ALA A 449 10.85 27.14 15.23
N PRO A 450 9.75 27.78 14.75
CA PRO A 450 8.41 27.19 14.80
C PRO A 450 8.40 25.84 14.08
N ALA A 451 7.82 24.81 14.69
CA ALA A 451 7.75 23.49 14.07
C ALA A 451 6.66 23.43 12.97
N ASP A 452 7.00 22.94 11.78
CA ASP A 452 6.08 22.85 10.64
C ASP A 452 6.24 21.49 9.91
N ALA A 453 6.11 20.38 10.64
CA ALA A 453 6.39 19.04 10.09
C ALA A 453 5.23 18.45 9.27
N ARG A 454 4.00 18.85 9.58
CA ARG A 454 2.74 18.54 8.86
C ARG A 454 2.44 17.07 8.58
N CYS A 455 3.14 16.10 9.18
CA CYS A 455 3.04 14.68 8.83
C CYS A 455 1.59 14.13 8.89
N ILE A 456 0.76 14.70 9.78
CA ILE A 456 -0.67 14.42 9.93
C ILE A 456 -1.54 14.74 8.70
N THR A 457 -1.10 15.58 7.75
CA THR A 457 -1.82 15.82 6.48
C THR A 457 -1.79 14.61 5.53
N CYS A 458 -0.85 13.69 5.76
CA CYS A 458 -0.71 12.44 5.01
C CYS A 458 -1.07 11.22 5.87
N HIS A 459 -0.76 11.31 7.17
CA HIS A 459 -0.86 10.23 8.16
C HIS A 459 -1.77 10.61 9.33
N GLY A 460 -2.97 11.10 9.02
CA GLY A 460 -3.99 11.47 10.00
C GLY A 460 -4.82 10.30 10.52
N GLY A 461 -5.71 10.63 11.46
CA GLY A 461 -6.66 9.71 12.09
C GLY A 461 -6.02 8.70 13.06
N PRO A 462 -6.83 8.00 13.87
CA PRO A 462 -6.35 6.86 14.66
C PRO A 462 -5.65 5.79 13.82
N GLU A 463 -5.99 5.64 12.54
CA GLU A 463 -5.40 4.67 11.60
C GLU A 463 -4.01 5.07 11.08
N THR A 464 -3.60 6.34 11.23
CA THR A 464 -2.31 6.90 10.78
C THR A 464 -2.07 6.84 9.26
N THR A 465 -3.13 6.89 8.47
CA THR A 465 -3.09 7.11 7.01
C THR A 465 -4.34 7.87 6.58
N ASN A 466 -4.20 8.83 5.67
CA ASN A 466 -5.36 9.49 5.07
C ASN A 466 -5.98 8.70 3.91
N ALA A 467 -5.38 7.57 3.50
CA ALA A 467 -5.95 6.62 2.53
C ALA A 467 -6.95 5.62 3.16
N ASN A 468 -7.58 6.00 4.28
CA ASN A 468 -8.50 5.17 5.05
C ASN A 468 -9.95 5.25 4.51
N ILE A 469 -10.85 4.38 4.99
CA ILE A 469 -12.25 4.35 4.54
C ILE A 469 -13.02 5.60 4.95
N ASP A 470 -12.89 6.07 6.19
CA ASP A 470 -13.71 7.15 6.77
C ASP A 470 -13.41 8.50 6.08
N ASN A 471 -12.12 8.82 5.86
CA ASN A 471 -11.68 9.97 5.06
C ASN A 471 -12.20 9.88 3.61
N VAL A 472 -12.02 8.72 2.94
CA VAL A 472 -12.37 8.54 1.52
C VAL A 472 -13.88 8.52 1.28
N GLN A 473 -14.68 8.15 2.28
CA GLN A 473 -16.13 8.40 2.26
C GLN A 473 -16.48 9.89 2.36
N GLY A 474 -15.70 10.67 3.13
CA GLY A 474 -15.85 12.11 3.23
C GLY A 474 -15.47 12.85 1.94
N GLN A 475 -14.31 12.53 1.35
CA GLN A 475 -13.75 13.24 0.20
C GLN A 475 -12.83 12.38 -0.68
N ARG A 476 -13.42 11.50 -1.50
CA ARG A 476 -12.70 10.56 -2.38
C ARG A 476 -11.70 11.17 -3.37
N LEU A 477 -11.96 12.41 -3.81
CA LEU A 477 -11.05 13.19 -4.67
C LEU A 477 -10.78 14.55 -4.03
N GLU A 478 -9.52 14.96 -4.02
CA GLU A 478 -9.06 16.18 -3.39
C GLU A 478 -8.37 17.13 -4.37
N ARG A 479 -8.16 18.38 -3.95
CA ARG A 479 -7.22 19.30 -4.57
C ARG A 479 -6.01 19.47 -3.67
N MET A 480 -4.82 19.36 -4.25
CA MET A 480 -3.56 19.66 -3.59
C MET A 480 -2.85 20.80 -4.32
N ASN A 481 -2.14 21.62 -3.54
CA ASN A 481 -1.10 22.48 -4.06
C ASN A 481 0.17 21.63 -4.28
N LEU A 482 0.90 21.94 -5.33
CA LEU A 482 2.16 21.30 -5.69
C LEU A 482 3.32 22.26 -5.41
N ARG A 483 4.49 21.72 -5.06
CA ARG A 483 5.69 22.49 -4.68
C ARG A 483 6.08 23.59 -5.68
N ASN A 484 5.72 23.43 -6.95
CA ASN A 484 5.94 24.42 -8.02
C ASN A 484 4.92 25.58 -8.04
N ALA A 485 4.13 25.76 -6.98
CA ALA A 485 3.03 26.74 -6.86
C ALA A 485 1.92 26.59 -7.93
N THR A 486 1.75 25.38 -8.47
CA THR A 486 0.55 24.99 -9.23
C THR A 486 -0.38 24.14 -8.36
N CYS A 487 -1.54 23.76 -8.89
CA CYS A 487 -2.56 22.99 -8.19
C CYS A 487 -3.00 21.82 -9.08
N ALA A 488 -3.41 20.71 -8.46
CA ALA A 488 -3.89 19.52 -9.15
C ALA A 488 -5.00 18.82 -8.36
N ILE A 489 -5.79 18.01 -9.05
CA ILE A 489 -6.69 17.02 -8.45
C ILE A 489 -5.92 15.72 -8.23
N TYR A 490 -6.22 15.02 -7.14
CA TYR A 490 -5.60 13.73 -6.81
C TYR A 490 -6.56 12.78 -6.07
N ASP A 491 -6.25 11.48 -6.11
CA ASP A 491 -6.96 10.44 -5.37
C ASP A 491 -6.57 10.54 -3.89
N GLN A 492 -7.54 10.74 -2.98
CA GLN A 492 -7.23 11.05 -1.58
C GLN A 492 -6.32 9.99 -0.94
N GLY A 493 -5.23 10.46 -0.31
CA GLY A 493 -4.21 9.60 0.30
C GLY A 493 -3.25 8.92 -0.68
N PHE A 494 -3.22 9.29 -1.96
CA PHE A 494 -2.21 8.84 -2.95
C PHE A 494 -1.27 9.99 -3.29
N LEU A 495 0.00 9.90 -2.91
CA LEU A 495 0.91 11.04 -2.85
C LEU A 495 2.25 10.77 -3.54
N THR A 496 2.74 11.77 -4.27
CA THR A 496 4.07 11.78 -4.87
C THR A 496 5.02 12.55 -3.95
N THR A 497 5.84 11.82 -3.18
CA THR A 497 6.72 12.40 -2.14
C THR A 497 8.19 12.52 -2.54
N GLY A 498 8.56 12.15 -3.77
CA GLY A 498 9.95 12.25 -4.26
C GLY A 498 10.89 11.14 -3.75
N VAL A 499 10.37 9.92 -3.53
CA VAL A 499 11.19 8.74 -3.15
C VAL A 499 12.02 8.19 -4.32
N ARG A 500 11.53 8.32 -5.55
CA ARG A 500 12.20 7.96 -6.82
C ARG A 500 11.80 8.95 -7.93
N PRO A 501 12.52 9.00 -9.06
CA PRO A 501 12.08 9.66 -10.30
C PRO A 501 10.71 9.17 -10.79
N LEU A 502 9.97 10.06 -11.48
CA LEU A 502 8.62 9.76 -12.00
C LEU A 502 8.55 8.62 -13.02
N ASN A 503 9.69 8.26 -13.61
CA ASN A 503 9.80 7.22 -14.63
C ASN A 503 10.21 5.85 -14.06
N ASP A 504 10.45 5.71 -12.75
CA ASP A 504 10.88 4.45 -12.13
C ASP A 504 9.68 3.54 -11.77
N ASP A 505 8.52 4.14 -11.45
CA ASP A 505 7.25 3.42 -11.27
C ASP A 505 6.04 4.37 -11.48
N PRO A 506 5.09 4.08 -12.39
CA PRO A 506 3.90 4.91 -12.60
C PRO A 506 2.92 4.93 -11.41
N ALA A 507 3.02 3.98 -10.47
CA ALA A 507 2.12 3.85 -9.33
C ALA A 507 0.63 3.85 -9.72
N VAL A 508 -0.18 4.77 -9.17
CA VAL A 508 -1.61 4.91 -9.47
C VAL A 508 -1.91 5.45 -10.88
N ALA A 509 -0.90 5.94 -11.63
CA ALA A 509 -1.04 6.19 -13.06
C ALA A 509 -0.96 4.92 -13.93
N GLY A 510 -0.67 3.76 -13.34
CA GLY A 510 -0.67 2.46 -14.00
C GLY A 510 -2.05 2.06 -14.56
N LEU A 511 -2.08 1.03 -15.42
CA LEU A 511 -3.29 0.55 -16.08
C LEU A 511 -3.70 -0.84 -15.61
N ASP A 512 -5.01 -1.12 -15.58
CA ASP A 512 -5.56 -2.46 -15.44
C ASP A 512 -5.51 -3.27 -16.76
N PRO A 513 -5.73 -4.60 -16.73
CA PRO A 513 -5.73 -5.44 -17.95
C PRO A 513 -6.81 -5.09 -18.98
N PHE A 514 -7.72 -4.18 -18.65
CA PHE A 514 -8.78 -3.67 -19.53
C PHE A 514 -8.46 -2.25 -20.07
N ASN A 515 -7.24 -1.77 -19.81
CA ASN A 515 -6.70 -0.47 -20.23
C ASN A 515 -7.39 0.75 -19.57
N ASN A 516 -7.94 0.60 -18.36
CA ASN A 516 -8.35 1.74 -17.52
C ASN A 516 -7.21 2.14 -16.58
N SER A 517 -7.09 3.44 -16.25
CA SER A 517 -6.13 3.91 -15.23
C SER A 517 -6.48 3.42 -13.83
N PHE A 518 -5.49 3.27 -12.95
CA PHE A 518 -5.74 3.02 -11.53
C PHE A 518 -6.35 4.25 -10.84
N ALA A 519 -5.97 5.46 -11.27
CA ALA A 519 -6.38 6.74 -10.70
C ALA A 519 -7.84 7.11 -11.01
N GLU A 520 -8.61 7.33 -9.95
CA GLU A 520 -9.99 7.76 -10.03
C GLU A 520 -10.12 9.23 -10.46
N THR A 521 -9.10 10.05 -10.21
CA THR A 521 -8.94 11.39 -10.78
C THR A 521 -8.99 11.36 -12.31
N PHE A 522 -8.21 10.46 -12.93
CA PHE A 522 -8.16 10.29 -14.39
C PHE A 522 -9.52 9.80 -14.91
N LEU A 523 -10.12 8.84 -14.22
CA LEU A 523 -11.44 8.28 -14.56
C LEU A 523 -12.58 9.29 -14.38
N ALA A 524 -12.49 10.19 -13.39
CA ALA A 524 -13.45 11.26 -13.18
C ALA A 524 -13.38 12.32 -14.29
N GLN A 525 -12.16 12.72 -14.68
CA GLN A 525 -11.96 13.65 -15.81
C GLN A 525 -12.40 13.05 -17.16
N GLN A 526 -12.32 11.73 -17.34
CA GLN A 526 -12.88 11.03 -18.49
C GLN A 526 -14.40 10.77 -18.41
N GLY A 527 -15.05 11.05 -17.27
CA GLY A 527 -16.46 10.70 -17.04
C GLY A 527 -16.73 9.19 -16.93
N THR A 528 -15.70 8.37 -16.70
CA THR A 528 -15.80 6.90 -16.64
C THR A 528 -15.89 6.36 -15.22
N LEU A 529 -15.57 7.15 -14.19
CA LEU A 529 -15.56 6.71 -12.77
C LEU A 529 -16.87 6.04 -12.33
N THR A 530 -18.03 6.62 -12.66
CA THR A 530 -19.37 6.08 -12.32
C THR A 530 -19.61 4.67 -12.90
N ARG A 531 -18.93 4.31 -13.99
CA ARG A 531 -19.02 2.97 -14.61
C ARG A 531 -18.37 1.88 -13.75
N LEU A 532 -17.47 2.27 -12.83
CA LEU A 532 -16.68 1.37 -12.00
C LEU A 532 -17.21 1.28 -10.55
N VAL A 533 -18.18 2.12 -10.16
CA VAL A 533 -18.73 2.18 -8.79
C VAL A 533 -20.25 1.96 -8.82
N PRO A 534 -20.73 0.70 -8.91
CA PRO A 534 -22.16 0.41 -8.94
C PRO A 534 -22.85 0.75 -7.61
N GLY A 535 -24.10 1.21 -7.70
CA GLY A 535 -24.90 1.64 -6.55
C GLY A 535 -24.90 3.16 -6.32
N VAL A 536 -23.96 3.89 -6.93
CA VAL A 536 -24.03 5.35 -7.02
C VAL A 536 -25.17 5.71 -8.00
N ALA A 537 -26.20 6.39 -7.49
CA ALA A 537 -27.27 6.96 -8.32
C ALA A 537 -26.71 8.12 -9.18
N GLN A 538 -27.39 8.41 -10.30
CA GLN A 538 -26.89 9.31 -11.35
C GLN A 538 -26.24 10.62 -10.83
N ASP A 539 -25.03 10.86 -11.31
CA ASP A 539 -24.48 12.15 -11.74
C ASP A 539 -25.06 13.40 -11.05
N THR A 540 -24.40 13.86 -10.00
CA THR A 540 -24.34 15.30 -9.71
C THR A 540 -22.91 15.66 -9.34
N PRO A 541 -22.15 16.30 -10.25
CA PRO A 541 -20.80 16.75 -9.95
C PRO A 541 -20.78 17.79 -8.82
N PRO A 542 -19.68 17.87 -8.04
CA PRO A 542 -18.42 17.16 -8.23
C PRO A 542 -18.25 15.97 -7.27
N TYR A 543 -17.79 14.83 -7.79
CA TYR A 543 -17.55 13.61 -7.01
C TYR A 543 -16.54 13.87 -5.87
N GLY A 544 -16.89 13.51 -4.64
CA GLY A 544 -16.04 13.65 -3.45
C GLY A 544 -15.83 15.10 -2.95
N LEU A 545 -15.70 16.07 -3.83
CA LEU A 545 -15.50 17.50 -3.53
C LEU A 545 -16.78 18.14 -2.92
N ASN A 546 -17.06 17.82 -1.67
CA ASN A 546 -18.27 18.23 -0.98
C ASN A 546 -18.20 19.70 -0.51
N VAL A 547 -18.51 20.61 -1.46
CA VAL A 547 -18.48 22.08 -1.33
C VAL A 547 -19.38 22.63 -0.20
N THR A 548 -20.21 21.79 0.43
CA THR A 548 -21.26 22.21 1.37
C THR A 548 -21.33 21.41 2.68
N ALA A 549 -20.41 20.48 2.95
CA ALA A 549 -20.38 19.73 4.22
C ALA A 549 -19.08 19.83 5.03
N ASN A 550 -17.92 20.06 4.39
CA ASN A 550 -16.69 20.34 5.12
C ASN A 550 -16.48 21.86 5.26
N PRO A 551 -16.61 22.46 6.46
CA PRO A 551 -16.29 23.88 6.65
C PRO A 551 -14.79 24.19 6.42
N LYS A 552 -13.94 23.17 6.32
CA LYS A 552 -12.55 23.24 5.84
C LYS A 552 -12.38 22.92 4.34
N VAL A 553 -13.37 23.05 3.43
CA VAL A 553 -13.11 23.01 1.96
C VAL A 553 -13.99 24.00 1.19
N THR A 554 -13.44 25.17 0.86
CA THR A 554 -14.09 26.18 0.01
C THR A 554 -13.42 26.26 -1.37
N GLY A 555 -13.71 25.29 -2.24
CA GLY A 555 -13.16 25.22 -3.61
C GLY A 555 -14.25 25.18 -4.70
N PRO A 556 -14.04 25.78 -5.89
CA PRO A 556 -15.02 25.71 -6.98
C PRO A 556 -15.27 24.27 -7.48
N PRO A 557 -16.41 23.95 -8.11
CA PRO A 557 -16.63 22.65 -8.75
C PRO A 557 -15.57 22.31 -9.81
N LEU A 558 -15.42 21.04 -10.17
CA LEU A 558 -14.49 20.58 -11.22
C LEU A 558 -14.77 21.20 -12.60
N GLY A 559 -16.01 21.63 -12.87
CA GLY A 559 -16.39 22.35 -14.10
C GLY A 559 -16.36 23.87 -13.99
N ALA A 560 -15.89 24.43 -12.87
CA ALA A 560 -15.64 25.86 -12.73
C ALA A 560 -14.13 26.09 -12.98
N THR A 561 -13.82 26.80 -14.06
CA THR A 561 -12.46 26.98 -14.60
C THR A 561 -11.46 27.34 -13.51
N THR A 562 -10.58 26.41 -13.18
CA THR A 562 -9.56 26.58 -12.13
C THR A 562 -8.19 26.11 -12.62
N ASN A 563 -7.14 26.79 -12.16
CA ASN A 563 -5.73 26.43 -12.31
C ASN A 563 -5.34 25.11 -11.57
N CYS A 564 -6.32 24.25 -11.31
CA CYS A 564 -6.25 22.99 -10.58
C CYS A 564 -6.68 21.78 -11.43
N GLU A 565 -6.99 21.96 -12.72
CA GLU A 565 -7.52 20.89 -13.60
C GLU A 565 -6.46 19.84 -14.01
N ASN A 566 -5.19 20.06 -13.68
CA ASN A 566 -4.14 19.05 -13.81
C ASN A 566 -4.37 17.86 -12.87
N GLN A 567 -3.78 16.72 -13.19
CA GLN A 567 -3.80 15.51 -12.36
C GLN A 567 -2.45 15.33 -11.66
N ASN A 568 -2.45 14.97 -10.37
CA ASN A 568 -1.28 14.42 -9.71
C ASN A 568 -1.48 12.91 -9.50
N ILE A 569 -0.80 12.11 -10.33
CA ILE A 569 -0.97 10.64 -10.36
C ILE A 569 0.33 9.88 -10.69
N GLN A 570 1.34 10.52 -11.29
CA GLN A 570 2.57 9.84 -11.68
C GLN A 570 3.43 9.59 -10.45
N SER A 571 3.76 8.32 -10.19
CA SER A 571 4.43 7.88 -8.96
C SER A 571 3.71 8.29 -7.67
N ALA A 572 2.39 8.54 -7.72
CA ALA A 572 1.58 8.81 -6.55
C ALA A 572 1.19 7.48 -5.88
N PHE A 573 1.69 7.26 -4.67
CA PHE A 573 1.53 6.01 -3.93
C PHE A 573 0.61 6.18 -2.73
N LYS A 574 -0.13 5.11 -2.40
CA LYS A 574 -0.98 5.09 -1.20
C LYS A 574 -0.15 5.34 0.05
N ALA A 575 -0.51 6.35 0.84
CA ALA A 575 0.08 6.59 2.15
C ALA A 575 -0.01 5.30 3.02
N PRO A 576 1.13 4.77 3.52
CA PRO A 576 1.11 3.62 4.42
C PRO A 576 0.54 4.01 5.79
N GLN A 577 0.03 3.03 6.52
CA GLN A 577 -0.22 3.19 7.96
C GLN A 577 1.11 3.14 8.70
N LEU A 578 1.25 3.86 9.81
CA LEU A 578 2.47 3.93 10.61
C LEU A 578 2.43 3.01 11.86
N ARG A 579 1.35 2.26 12.03
CA ARG A 579 1.18 1.30 13.14
C ARG A 579 2.10 0.10 12.97
N ASN A 580 2.88 -0.20 14.02
CA ASN A 580 3.96 -1.19 14.05
C ASN A 580 5.13 -0.92 13.09
N VAL A 581 5.34 0.33 12.63
CA VAL A 581 6.40 0.67 11.65
C VAL A 581 7.83 0.34 12.13
N GLU A 582 8.04 0.14 13.43
CA GLU A 582 9.28 -0.44 13.98
C GLU A 582 9.65 -1.80 13.34
N LEU A 583 8.65 -2.62 13.03
CA LEU A 583 8.80 -4.04 12.69
C LEU A 583 8.66 -4.33 11.18
N THR A 584 8.37 -3.31 10.37
CA THR A 584 8.02 -3.43 8.95
C THR A 584 9.03 -2.73 8.03
N GLY A 585 10.31 -2.75 8.41
CA GLY A 585 11.41 -2.36 7.53
C GLY A 585 11.72 -3.45 6.49
N PRO A 586 12.42 -3.12 5.38
CA PRO A 586 12.88 -1.79 5.00
C PRO A 586 11.71 -0.90 4.53
N TYR A 587 11.95 0.40 4.37
CA TYR A 587 10.89 1.41 4.25
C TYR A 587 10.64 1.91 2.82
N PHE A 588 9.46 2.54 2.65
CA PHE A 588 8.87 2.96 1.37
C PHE A 588 8.52 1.79 0.40
N HIS A 589 7.83 2.12 -0.70
CA HIS A 589 7.39 1.18 -1.72
C HIS A 589 8.53 0.44 -2.44
N ASN A 590 9.76 0.94 -2.35
CA ASN A 590 10.96 0.34 -2.93
C ASN A 590 11.87 -0.36 -1.89
N GLY A 591 11.59 -0.25 -0.59
CA GLY A 591 12.48 -0.79 0.44
C GLY A 591 13.82 -0.06 0.52
N GLY A 592 13.87 1.20 0.07
CA GLY A 592 15.10 1.95 -0.15
C GLY A 592 15.73 2.60 1.10
N GLN A 593 15.14 2.45 2.28
CA GLN A 593 15.69 2.96 3.55
C GLN A 593 15.67 1.85 4.63
N LEU A 594 16.69 1.79 5.47
CA LEU A 594 16.90 0.79 6.52
C LEU A 594 16.23 1.16 7.85
N THR A 595 16.29 2.44 8.24
CA THR A 595 15.95 2.89 9.60
C THR A 595 14.87 3.97 9.61
N LEU A 596 14.22 4.17 10.77
CA LEU A 596 13.27 5.25 10.96
C LEU A 596 13.96 6.63 10.92
N MET A 597 15.21 6.74 11.38
CA MET A 597 16.00 7.96 11.26
C MET A 597 16.27 8.32 9.79
N GLN A 598 16.65 7.36 8.94
CA GLN A 598 16.82 7.61 7.50
C GLN A 598 15.50 8.09 6.83
N VAL A 599 14.35 7.54 7.24
CA VAL A 599 13.02 8.01 6.80
C VAL A 599 12.73 9.44 7.31
N VAL A 600 13.05 9.76 8.56
CA VAL A 600 12.87 11.11 9.12
C VAL A 600 13.82 12.12 8.49
N ASP A 601 15.07 11.74 8.18
CA ASP A 601 16.03 12.55 7.43
C ASP A 601 15.52 12.83 6.01
N PHE A 602 14.93 11.83 5.33
CA PHE A 602 14.27 12.00 4.02
C PHE A 602 13.17 13.07 4.09
N TYR A 603 12.27 13.00 5.07
CA TYR A 603 11.23 14.03 5.21
C TYR A 603 11.82 15.40 5.61
N ASN A 604 12.83 15.45 6.50
CA ASN A 604 13.44 16.69 6.96
C ASN A 604 14.17 17.48 5.85
N ARG A 605 14.69 16.81 4.81
CA ARG A 605 15.24 17.44 3.60
C ARG A 605 14.21 17.70 2.49
N GLY A 606 12.95 17.33 2.70
CA GLY A 606 11.87 17.47 1.71
C GLY A 606 11.89 16.41 0.59
N GLY A 607 12.37 15.20 0.88
CA GLY A 607 12.52 14.11 -0.08
C GLY A 607 13.72 14.26 -1.03
N ASP A 608 14.02 13.19 -1.76
CA ASP A 608 15.24 13.06 -2.57
C ASP A 608 15.06 13.63 -3.99
N PHE A 609 13.94 13.29 -4.66
CA PHE A 609 13.72 13.61 -6.07
C PHE A 609 12.67 14.72 -6.26
N ASP A 610 13.12 15.94 -6.53
CA ASP A 610 12.24 17.07 -6.85
C ASP A 610 11.64 16.97 -8.26
N ASN A 611 10.33 17.23 -8.38
CA ASN A 611 9.63 17.26 -9.65
C ASN A 611 8.28 18.02 -9.55
N ALA A 612 7.68 18.30 -10.70
CA ALA A 612 6.46 19.12 -10.82
C ALA A 612 5.18 18.51 -10.18
N GLN A 613 5.22 17.24 -9.74
CA GLN A 613 4.11 16.53 -9.08
C GLN A 613 4.35 16.31 -7.58
N VAL A 614 5.42 16.85 -6.98
CA VAL A 614 5.62 16.73 -5.52
C VAL A 614 4.68 17.67 -4.75
N ASP A 615 4.07 17.15 -3.68
CA ASP A 615 3.19 17.86 -2.74
C ASP A 615 3.88 19.08 -2.10
N GLU A 616 3.17 20.19 -1.87
CA GLU A 616 3.75 21.39 -1.24
C GLU A 616 4.22 21.18 0.21
N ASN A 617 3.62 20.24 0.94
CA ASN A 617 3.99 19.89 2.32
C ASN A 617 5.30 19.11 2.40
N MET A 618 5.79 18.57 1.28
CA MET A 618 7.17 18.10 1.18
C MET A 618 8.08 19.33 1.03
N HIS A 619 8.50 19.92 2.15
CA HIS A 619 9.54 20.93 2.22
C HIS A 619 10.60 20.53 3.25
N SER A 620 11.69 21.31 3.39
CA SER A 620 12.59 21.08 4.53
C SER A 620 11.87 21.45 5.82
N LEU A 621 12.01 20.61 6.85
CA LEU A 621 11.25 20.73 8.10
C LEU A 621 12.06 21.41 9.22
N GLY A 622 13.35 21.71 8.98
CA GLY A 622 14.21 22.46 9.91
C GLY A 622 14.53 21.74 11.23
N MET A 623 14.28 20.44 11.33
CA MET A 623 14.49 19.63 12.53
C MET A 623 15.98 19.49 12.85
N GLY A 624 16.35 19.73 14.11
CA GLY A 624 17.64 19.32 14.66
C GLY A 624 17.61 17.85 15.11
N GLU A 625 18.78 17.30 15.46
CA GLU A 625 18.92 15.89 15.84
C GLU A 625 17.96 15.44 16.95
N GLN A 626 17.74 16.27 17.97
CA GLN A 626 16.81 15.93 19.06
C GLN A 626 15.35 15.89 18.61
N ASP A 627 14.96 16.73 17.66
CA ASP A 627 13.60 16.75 17.10
C ASP A 627 13.36 15.47 16.29
N LYS A 628 14.34 15.05 15.48
CA LYS A 628 14.28 13.79 14.72
C LYS A 628 14.22 12.57 15.64
N VAL A 629 15.07 12.52 16.68
CA VAL A 629 15.04 11.46 17.71
C VAL A 629 13.67 11.40 18.40
N ASP A 630 13.08 12.55 18.73
CA ASP A 630 11.75 12.62 19.34
C ASP A 630 10.66 12.08 18.39
N VAL A 631 10.69 12.44 17.11
CA VAL A 631 9.78 11.90 16.08
C VAL A 631 9.96 10.39 15.89
N VAL A 632 11.19 9.87 15.84
CA VAL A 632 11.41 8.42 15.78
C VAL A 632 10.86 7.72 17.03
N ASN A 633 11.05 8.29 18.22
CA ASN A 633 10.48 7.73 19.46
C ASN A 633 8.94 7.79 19.50
N PHE A 634 8.30 8.73 18.79
CA PHE A 634 6.86 8.68 18.55
C PHE A 634 6.46 7.53 17.61
N LEU A 635 7.20 7.32 16.51
CA LEU A 635 6.94 6.21 15.57
C LEU A 635 7.12 4.84 16.23
N LEU A 636 8.10 4.69 17.12
CA LEU A 636 8.27 3.47 17.94
C LEU A 636 7.11 3.24 18.92
N ALA A 637 6.47 4.31 19.39
CA ALA A 637 5.30 4.23 20.28
C ALA A 637 4.00 3.79 19.57
N LEU A 638 4.03 3.62 18.23
CA LEU A 638 2.94 3.04 17.43
C LEU A 638 3.03 1.50 17.32
N THR A 639 4.03 0.85 17.95
CA THR A 639 4.10 -0.62 18.04
C THR A 639 3.13 -1.16 19.09
N ASP A 640 2.31 -2.14 18.71
CA ASP A 640 1.52 -2.96 19.65
C ASP A 640 2.35 -4.18 20.06
N GLU A 641 2.68 -4.32 21.35
CA GLU A 641 3.53 -5.42 21.81
C GLU A 641 2.91 -6.82 21.57
N ARG A 642 1.60 -6.92 21.30
CA ARG A 642 1.01 -8.18 20.82
C ARG A 642 1.49 -8.57 19.43
N VAL A 643 1.69 -7.58 18.54
CA VAL A 643 2.31 -7.80 17.21
C VAL A 643 3.77 -8.13 17.39
N ALA A 644 4.47 -7.36 18.23
CA ALA A 644 5.89 -7.58 18.49
C ALA A 644 6.19 -8.98 19.07
N HIS A 645 5.25 -9.57 19.82
CA HIS A 645 5.35 -10.91 20.40
C HIS A 645 4.49 -11.98 19.71
N GLU A 646 3.92 -11.73 18.52
CA GLU A 646 3.10 -12.72 17.78
C GLU A 646 1.93 -13.31 18.61
N GLN A 647 1.40 -12.53 19.57
CA GLN A 647 0.28 -12.90 20.46
C GLN A 647 -1.06 -12.76 19.73
N ALA A 648 -2.11 -13.43 20.22
CA ALA A 648 -3.44 -13.35 19.61
C ALA A 648 -3.92 -11.89 19.43
N PRO A 649 -4.45 -11.53 18.24
CA PRO A 649 -4.83 -12.39 17.10
C PRO A 649 -3.70 -12.70 16.08
N PHE A 650 -2.46 -12.32 16.35
CA PHE A 650 -1.32 -12.39 15.42
C PHE A 650 -0.55 -13.73 15.44
N ASP A 651 -0.99 -14.70 16.26
CA ASP A 651 -0.42 -16.06 16.29
C ASP A 651 -0.67 -16.83 14.98
N HIS A 652 0.18 -17.81 14.66
CA HIS A 652 0.15 -18.43 13.32
C HIS A 652 0.68 -19.89 13.24
N PRO A 653 0.27 -20.65 12.21
CA PRO A 653 0.92 -21.91 11.81
C PRO A 653 2.40 -21.76 11.49
N SER A 654 3.18 -22.84 11.64
CA SER A 654 4.58 -22.86 11.20
C SER A 654 4.68 -22.70 9.68
N LEU A 655 5.74 -22.07 9.17
CA LEU A 655 5.91 -21.86 7.74
C LEU A 655 7.36 -22.03 7.31
N CYS A 656 7.61 -22.74 6.21
CA CYS A 656 8.94 -22.92 5.63
C CYS A 656 9.06 -22.19 4.29
N ALA A 657 9.36 -20.88 4.34
CA ALA A 657 9.51 -20.02 3.16
C ALA A 657 10.86 -20.23 2.43
N ALA A 658 10.94 -19.82 1.16
CA ALA A 658 12.20 -19.74 0.44
C ALA A 658 13.03 -18.55 0.95
N ASN A 659 14.36 -18.69 1.00
CA ASN A 659 15.27 -17.64 1.49
C ASN A 659 16.47 -17.49 0.53
N GLY A 660 16.15 -17.18 -0.72
CA GLY A 660 17.03 -17.36 -1.87
C GLY A 660 17.37 -18.83 -2.16
N GLN A 661 18.39 -19.04 -2.99
CA GLN A 661 18.79 -20.32 -3.56
C GLN A 661 20.22 -20.68 -3.14
N VAL A 662 20.53 -21.96 -2.96
CA VAL A 662 21.82 -22.47 -2.47
C VAL A 662 22.95 -22.00 -3.40
N GLY A 663 23.93 -21.28 -2.83
CA GLY A 663 24.96 -20.55 -3.59
C GLY A 663 24.91 -19.05 -3.27
N ASP A 664 25.15 -18.21 -4.27
CA ASP A 664 25.07 -16.75 -4.20
C ASP A 664 24.60 -16.17 -5.56
N SER A 665 24.94 -14.91 -5.85
CA SER A 665 24.67 -14.27 -7.14
C SER A 665 25.72 -14.54 -8.22
N ASN A 666 26.85 -15.17 -7.88
CA ASN A 666 27.88 -15.59 -8.83
C ASN A 666 27.62 -17.02 -9.35
N ALA A 667 27.18 -17.92 -8.48
CA ALA A 667 26.85 -19.30 -8.81
C ALA A 667 25.76 -19.89 -7.88
N VAL A 668 24.81 -20.63 -8.47
CA VAL A 668 23.77 -21.36 -7.74
C VAL A 668 23.84 -22.86 -8.03
N GLN A 669 23.50 -23.66 -7.03
CA GLN A 669 23.32 -25.10 -7.21
C GLN A 669 22.01 -25.38 -7.95
N SER A 670 22.04 -26.17 -9.03
CA SER A 670 20.83 -26.66 -9.69
C SER A 670 19.99 -27.54 -8.75
N GLY A 671 18.69 -27.27 -8.68
CA GLY A 671 17.74 -28.04 -7.89
C GLY A 671 17.28 -29.33 -8.56
N SER A 672 16.55 -30.15 -7.80
CA SER A 672 15.74 -31.22 -8.39
C SER A 672 14.65 -30.63 -9.29
N THR A 673 14.36 -31.31 -10.40
CA THR A 673 13.26 -30.93 -11.31
C THR A 673 11.94 -30.81 -10.54
N LEU A 674 11.34 -29.60 -10.53
CA LEU A 674 9.99 -29.40 -10.01
C LEU A 674 8.97 -30.12 -10.91
N PRO A 675 7.79 -30.54 -10.41
CA PRO A 675 6.84 -31.35 -11.18
C PRO A 675 6.41 -30.70 -12.51
N GLY A 676 6.67 -31.40 -13.60
CA GLY A 676 6.54 -30.92 -14.99
C GLY A 676 7.87 -31.00 -15.74
N ASP A 677 7.83 -31.34 -17.02
CA ASP A 677 9.01 -31.32 -17.89
C ASP A 677 9.28 -29.91 -18.42
N GLY A 678 10.56 -29.56 -18.58
CA GLY A 678 10.99 -28.24 -19.05
C GLY A 678 12.48 -28.19 -19.36
N SER A 679 12.87 -27.19 -20.15
CA SER A 679 14.24 -27.03 -20.67
C SER A 679 15.11 -26.08 -19.83
N ALA A 680 14.50 -25.17 -19.06
CA ALA A 680 15.23 -24.28 -18.16
C ALA A 680 15.51 -24.97 -16.81
N ALA A 681 16.77 -24.92 -16.37
CA ALA A 681 17.14 -25.36 -15.03
C ALA A 681 16.61 -24.38 -13.98
N VAL A 682 16.16 -24.91 -12.84
CA VAL A 682 15.83 -24.13 -11.64
C VAL A 682 16.87 -24.39 -10.56
N ALA A 683 17.19 -23.39 -9.75
CA ALA A 683 18.13 -23.52 -8.66
C ALA A 683 17.49 -24.15 -7.40
N ALA A 684 18.32 -24.77 -6.56
CA ALA A 684 17.89 -25.36 -5.31
C ALA A 684 17.57 -24.25 -4.30
N ASP A 685 16.38 -24.21 -3.73
CA ASP A 685 16.06 -23.23 -2.68
C ASP A 685 16.89 -23.47 -1.40
N GLN A 686 17.27 -22.38 -0.75
CA GLN A 686 17.50 -22.37 0.69
C GLN A 686 16.16 -22.14 1.43
N VAL A 687 16.04 -22.69 2.63
CA VAL A 687 14.80 -22.67 3.42
C VAL A 687 15.00 -21.85 4.70
N LEU A 688 14.01 -21.02 5.03
CA LEU A 688 13.82 -20.44 6.36
C LEU A 688 12.50 -20.98 6.92
N CYS A 689 12.53 -21.62 8.09
CA CYS A 689 11.33 -22.14 8.76
C CYS A 689 11.06 -21.39 10.07
N VAL A 690 9.93 -20.71 10.17
CA VAL A 690 9.37 -20.22 11.44
C VAL A 690 8.51 -21.30 12.09
N GLN A 691 8.49 -21.33 13.42
CA GLN A 691 7.70 -22.29 14.19
C GLN A 691 6.23 -21.88 14.25
N ALA A 692 5.36 -22.78 14.70
CA ALA A 692 3.97 -22.44 14.99
C ALA A 692 3.90 -21.66 16.32
N VAL A 693 3.26 -20.50 16.30
CA VAL A 693 2.98 -19.69 17.49
C VAL A 693 1.53 -19.93 17.92
N GLY A 694 1.28 -19.95 19.24
CA GLY A 694 -0.07 -20.00 19.79
C GLY A 694 -0.47 -18.66 20.39
N ALA A 695 -1.71 -18.49 20.80
CA ALA A 695 -2.31 -17.24 21.28
C ALA A 695 -1.52 -16.49 22.38
N GLY A 696 -0.67 -17.18 23.14
CA GLY A 696 0.22 -16.59 24.15
C GLY A 696 1.50 -15.93 23.59
N GLY A 697 1.75 -16.02 22.28
CA GLY A 697 2.89 -15.41 21.61
C GLY A 697 4.22 -16.17 21.73
N GLY A 698 5.27 -15.51 21.24
CA GLY A 698 6.65 -15.98 21.19
C GLY A 698 7.66 -14.95 21.72
N ALA A 699 8.89 -15.03 21.21
CA ALA A 699 9.93 -14.03 21.46
C ALA A 699 9.58 -12.70 20.75
N ARG A 700 10.17 -11.58 21.18
CA ARG A 700 9.96 -10.32 20.46
C ARG A 700 10.62 -10.38 19.08
N LEU A 701 9.89 -9.98 18.04
CA LEU A 701 10.38 -9.84 16.69
C LEU A 701 11.56 -8.86 16.62
N ASN A 702 12.53 -9.20 15.77
CA ASN A 702 13.65 -8.32 15.43
C ASN A 702 13.20 -7.33 14.35
N ARG A 703 13.79 -6.13 14.37
CA ARG A 703 13.70 -5.19 13.23
C ARG A 703 14.45 -5.75 12.03
N TYR A 704 14.17 -5.24 10.83
CA TYR A 704 14.89 -5.63 9.62
C TYR A 704 16.41 -5.43 9.80
N LEU A 705 17.20 -6.45 9.42
CA LEU A 705 18.65 -6.56 9.66
C LEU A 705 19.11 -6.36 11.13
N GLY A 706 18.19 -6.33 12.10
CA GLY A 706 18.50 -6.02 13.51
C GLY A 706 18.88 -4.55 13.75
N ALA A 707 18.55 -3.63 12.83
CA ALA A 707 19.03 -2.25 12.85
C ALA A 707 18.53 -1.44 14.07
N ASP A 708 19.33 -0.44 14.46
CA ASP A 708 18.90 0.61 15.38
C ASP A 708 18.03 1.63 14.60
N PRO A 709 16.78 1.90 15.00
CA PRO A 709 15.92 2.87 14.33
C PRO A 709 16.48 4.30 14.37
N LEU A 710 17.44 4.61 15.26
CA LEU A 710 18.11 5.91 15.37
C LEU A 710 19.42 6.02 14.54
N GLN A 711 19.85 4.96 13.86
CA GLN A 711 21.05 4.98 13.02
C GLN A 711 20.78 5.66 11.66
N HIS A 712 21.75 6.46 11.18
CA HIS A 712 21.80 7.00 9.81
C HIS A 712 22.47 6.04 8.80
#